data_AF-A0A9E2BE63-F1
#
_entry.id   AF-A0A9E2BE63-F1
#
_cell.length_a   1.000
_cell.length_b   1.000
_cell.length_c   1.000
_cell.angle_alpha   90.00
_cell.angle_beta   90.00
_cell.angle_gamma   90.00
#
_symmetry.space_group_name_H-M   'P 1'
#
loop_
_entity.id
_entity.type
_entity.pdbx_description
1 polymer ?
#
loop_
_entity_poly.entity_id
_entity_poly.type
_entity_poly.pdbx_seq_one_letter_code
_entity_poly.pdbx_strand_id
1 'polypeptide(L)'
;MTISLRTKLLATIALACWSTSSVVADPIDLTSWSTAGYGSGFGGVNAPSWELYDAFTGDPAGTTEANQERGGAWTSILLSDFSLTHAATPGISGTLGLATTVDDDQIGLVFGYQDLEHLYLFQWKRGGSIDCATTNVRRGMTIRRVDVQPATPLTEADLEWCGDTVNSTILAENDTRWFTDTIYDYSVTFLPTGFRFTLRDGATVLADWVINDTTYTSGNVGFYNSSQADSRYTMNQVTSDVRVELVEVALGSSTGTLLANASGARRGFYDLADQTMLMDVGALNLQFDIDQNPGNELFDHTLTDAAWDLQAGTFGVTSFDCAEGTYGAGVGEFLCAGTGFGVNTTNDSTTDYSTVPGTRVIGGDDTDIRPQLQASDYAALQTSWDGSTLVAETPAWTASPGLAGYRLTFSVLVPNPMPVALALARFGTPAGVDEAMPAGQIRAVYDSGLDSVAMNGGTMTIPYVTSAPTGETTVTHTLVSALWDLESGQVTYAGFDCAEGAYGAVVNQFLCANTDYGLNLTNETTTDYVAEPATRVLGGDDAALGPQHQGSDYSANFVSWDGSTLILESPDWTANPDGAGGATAGYQLIFVAGGPPSVTITAPQAGTLSTESIPVNLAATANDGEDGDLSAQIQWSSDIDGVLTMPAQLSVGTHMLTASVMDSNGLTGFDTVAVTVVNAPVLTIDSPSDGSEFVDGAAIVLEGAAIDVEDGDISASIQWTSDLAGSLGSGAALPVNLVPGAHLITATVMDSNGHTPLVNPTVRLIVQQDADADGLPDVWETTFGVGDPLGDDDGDTVINVDEYNGGTNPLDSAPQVTIQAPVGGYTAAPN
;
A
#
# COMPACT_ATOMS: atom_id res chain seq x y z
N MET A 1 48.46 14.83 47.59
CA MET A 1 48.39 15.26 49.01
C MET A 1 47.18 16.21 49.11
N THR A 2 45.95 15.68 49.12
CA THR A 2 45.05 15.50 50.29
C THR A 2 44.93 16.79 51.14
N ILE A 3 43.74 17.40 51.38
CA ILE A 3 42.63 16.91 52.23
C ILE A 3 41.37 17.83 52.14
N SER A 4 40.19 17.21 51.96
CA SER A 4 38.86 17.38 52.64
C SER A 4 38.20 18.75 52.93
N LEU A 5 36.88 18.85 52.68
CA LEU A 5 35.78 19.00 53.69
C LEU A 5 34.39 18.91 53.00
N ARG A 6 33.60 17.84 53.25
CA ARG A 6 32.43 17.70 54.18
C ARG A 6 31.08 18.34 53.77
N THR A 7 30.19 17.46 53.27
CA THR A 7 28.79 17.18 53.68
C THR A 7 27.89 18.31 54.22
N LYS A 8 26.71 18.49 53.60
CA LYS A 8 25.42 18.68 54.30
C LYS A 8 24.21 18.26 53.45
N LEU A 9 23.43 17.39 54.08
CA LEU A 9 22.11 16.85 53.77
C LEU A 9 21.04 17.96 53.64
N LEU A 10 20.13 17.84 52.66
CA LEU A 10 18.71 18.20 52.79
C LEU A 10 17.92 17.57 51.64
N ALA A 11 17.05 16.63 52.01
CA ALA A 11 16.03 16.06 51.15
C ALA A 11 15.09 17.16 50.64
N THR A 12 14.86 17.18 49.33
CA THR A 12 13.68 17.82 48.74
C THR A 12 13.21 16.89 47.63
N ILE A 13 11.98 16.44 47.75
CA ILE A 13 11.24 15.66 46.74
C ILE A 13 11.30 16.47 45.44
N ALA A 14 12.07 15.99 44.46
CA ALA A 14 11.98 16.48 43.10
C ALA A 14 10.82 15.73 42.46
N LEU A 15 9.66 16.39 42.38
CA LEU A 15 8.80 16.22 41.21
C LEU A 15 9.71 16.50 40.01
N ALA A 16 10.17 15.45 39.35
CA ALA A 16 10.72 15.59 38.02
C ALA A 16 9.55 16.08 37.17
N CYS A 17 9.54 17.38 36.88
CA CYS A 17 8.86 17.91 35.72
C CYS A 17 9.68 17.37 34.54
N TRP A 18 9.17 16.37 33.83
CA TRP A 18 9.83 15.85 32.65
C TRP A 18 9.77 16.97 31.62
N SER A 19 10.91 17.61 31.40
CA SER A 19 11.10 18.52 30.28
C SER A 19 10.85 17.73 29.01
N THR A 20 10.02 18.27 28.12
CA THR A 20 9.82 17.79 26.75
C THR A 20 11.15 17.36 26.14
N SER A 21 11.31 16.06 25.90
CA SER A 21 12.48 15.46 25.29
C SER A 21 12.68 16.10 23.91
N SER A 22 13.77 16.85 23.75
CA SER A 22 14.23 17.28 22.44
C SER A 22 14.90 16.09 21.77
N VAL A 23 14.45 15.71 20.58
CA VAL A 23 15.10 14.75 19.68
C VAL A 23 16.60 15.06 19.63
N VAL A 24 17.43 14.18 20.18
CA VAL A 24 18.89 14.31 20.06
C VAL A 24 19.28 13.65 18.73
N ALA A 25 19.83 14.44 17.82
CA ALA A 25 20.30 13.96 16.53
C ALA A 25 21.83 13.87 16.57
N ASP A 26 22.39 12.72 16.21
CA ASP A 26 23.84 12.49 16.24
C ASP A 26 24.54 13.17 15.05
N PRO A 27 25.59 13.98 15.27
CA PRO A 27 26.35 14.61 14.20
C PRO A 27 27.02 13.60 13.28
N ILE A 28 26.87 13.80 11.97
CA ILE A 28 27.52 12.95 10.95
C ILE A 28 28.96 13.43 10.72
N ASP A 29 29.89 12.47 10.64
CA ASP A 29 31.26 12.71 10.18
C ASP A 29 31.26 12.92 8.66
N LEU A 30 31.70 14.11 8.23
CA LEU A 30 31.71 14.55 6.84
C LEU A 30 33.04 14.24 6.12
N THR A 31 34.04 13.67 6.80
CA THR A 31 35.41 13.53 6.26
C THR A 31 35.51 12.63 5.03
N SER A 32 34.62 11.66 4.90
CA SER A 32 34.56 10.74 3.77
C SER A 32 33.71 11.27 2.60
N TRP A 33 33.05 12.43 2.78
CA TRP A 33 32.16 12.99 1.77
C TRP A 33 32.94 13.52 0.57
N SER A 34 32.31 13.48 -0.59
CA SER A 34 32.95 13.83 -1.87
C SER A 34 32.19 14.93 -2.58
N THR A 35 32.91 15.74 -3.36
CA THR A 35 32.28 16.85 -4.09
C THR A 35 31.86 16.41 -5.49
N ALA A 36 30.58 16.61 -5.81
CA ALA A 36 30.00 16.50 -7.14
C ALA A 36 29.50 17.88 -7.61
N GLY A 37 29.20 18.05 -8.90
CA GLY A 37 28.63 19.32 -9.35
C GLY A 37 28.39 19.41 -10.85
N TYR A 38 27.88 20.56 -11.24
CA TYR A 38 27.30 20.81 -12.56
C TYR A 38 28.12 21.83 -13.36
N GLY A 39 28.03 21.74 -14.69
CA GLY A 39 28.66 22.68 -15.63
C GLY A 39 29.96 22.18 -16.26
N SER A 40 30.20 22.55 -17.51
CA SER A 40 31.35 22.10 -18.32
C SER A 40 32.73 22.59 -17.83
N GLY A 41 32.75 23.46 -16.82
CA GLY A 41 33.95 24.03 -16.21
C GLY A 41 34.20 23.57 -14.76
N PHE A 42 33.46 22.57 -14.27
CA PHE A 42 33.62 22.00 -12.94
C PHE A 42 35.08 21.52 -12.74
N GLY A 43 35.77 22.05 -11.71
CA GLY A 43 37.22 21.85 -11.48
C GLY A 43 38.14 22.95 -12.02
N GLY A 44 37.59 24.02 -12.62
CA GLY A 44 38.34 25.18 -13.11
C GLY A 44 38.62 26.25 -12.04
N VAL A 45 38.87 27.50 -12.47
CA VAL A 45 39.24 28.63 -11.59
C VAL A 45 38.17 29.01 -10.55
N ASN A 46 36.91 28.60 -10.77
CA ASN A 46 35.78 28.82 -9.88
C ASN A 46 35.27 27.50 -9.26
N ALA A 47 36.13 26.48 -9.13
CA ALA A 47 35.76 25.25 -8.45
C ALA A 47 35.29 25.52 -7.00
N PRO A 48 34.26 24.82 -6.51
CA PRO A 48 33.78 24.97 -5.14
C PRO A 48 34.89 24.67 -4.13
N SER A 49 34.83 25.32 -2.97
CA SER A 49 35.78 25.14 -1.88
C SER A 49 35.02 24.74 -0.63
N TRP A 50 34.87 23.42 -0.42
CA TRP A 50 34.26 22.85 0.77
C TRP A 50 35.33 22.59 1.83
N GLU A 51 35.27 23.30 2.94
CA GLU A 51 36.14 23.14 4.10
C GLU A 51 35.36 22.56 5.27
N LEU A 52 35.98 21.64 6.02
CA LEU A 52 35.34 20.97 7.15
C LEU A 52 35.77 21.59 8.48
N TYR A 53 34.82 21.74 9.39
CA TYR A 53 34.96 22.35 10.71
C TYR A 53 34.27 21.50 11.79
N ASP A 54 34.62 21.74 13.05
CA ASP A 54 33.91 21.14 14.19
C ASP A 54 32.76 22.07 14.60
N ALA A 55 31.52 21.59 14.49
CA ALA A 55 30.33 22.41 14.76
C ALA A 55 30.25 22.91 16.21
N PHE A 56 30.84 22.18 17.17
CA PHE A 56 30.73 22.47 18.60
C PHE A 56 31.82 23.42 19.10
N THR A 57 33.00 23.37 18.48
CA THR A 57 34.18 24.12 18.91
C THR A 57 34.60 25.22 17.93
N GLY A 58 34.07 25.21 16.71
CA GLY A 58 34.49 26.12 15.62
C GLY A 58 35.92 25.87 15.15
N ASP A 59 36.47 24.69 15.45
CA ASP A 59 37.84 24.32 15.09
C ASP A 59 37.92 23.98 13.59
N PRO A 60 38.83 24.59 12.82
CA PRO A 60 39.10 24.21 11.42
C PRO A 60 39.65 22.78 11.24
N ALA A 61 39.91 22.04 12.32
CA ALA A 61 40.30 20.63 12.27
C ALA A 61 39.13 19.65 12.49
N GLY A 62 37.88 20.11 12.52
CA GLY A 62 36.72 19.24 12.77
C GLY A 62 36.05 18.67 11.52
N THR A 63 35.03 17.85 11.78
CA THR A 63 34.49 16.94 10.78
C THR A 63 32.97 17.00 10.63
N THR A 64 32.26 17.79 11.43
CA THR A 64 30.79 17.72 11.56
C THR A 64 30.05 18.93 10.97
N GLU A 65 30.79 19.93 10.49
CA GLU A 65 30.28 21.08 9.77
C GLU A 65 31.04 21.27 8.46
N ALA A 66 30.33 21.62 7.38
CA ALA A 66 30.92 22.01 6.12
C ALA A 66 30.68 23.51 5.85
N ASN A 67 31.72 24.22 5.43
CA ASN A 67 31.64 25.58 4.93
C ASN A 67 32.01 25.60 3.43
N GLN A 68 31.15 26.16 2.60
CA GLN A 68 31.52 26.53 1.24
C GLN A 68 32.01 27.98 1.26
N GLU A 69 33.29 28.22 1.01
CA GLU A 69 33.93 29.53 1.20
C GLU A 69 33.98 30.44 -0.05
N ARG A 70 33.71 29.87 -1.24
CA ARG A 70 33.94 30.57 -2.52
C ARG A 70 32.65 31.06 -3.14
N GLY A 71 32.49 32.39 -3.16
CA GLY A 71 31.47 33.08 -3.97
C GLY A 71 31.75 32.99 -5.47
N GLY A 72 30.68 32.97 -6.27
CA GLY A 72 30.76 32.75 -7.72
C GLY A 72 31.28 31.38 -8.13
N ALA A 73 31.26 30.41 -7.21
CA ALA A 73 31.60 29.02 -7.50
C ALA A 73 30.52 28.36 -8.37
N TRP A 74 30.95 27.37 -9.17
CA TRP A 74 30.03 26.51 -9.91
C TRP A 74 29.12 25.72 -8.96
N THR A 75 27.90 25.45 -9.41
CA THR A 75 26.92 24.62 -8.70
C THR A 75 27.53 23.29 -8.28
N SER A 76 27.45 22.99 -6.99
CA SER A 76 28.11 21.83 -6.40
C SER A 76 27.31 21.21 -5.26
N ILE A 77 27.58 19.93 -5.04
CA ILE A 77 27.03 19.12 -3.96
C ILE A 77 28.21 18.53 -3.17
N LEU A 78 28.24 18.72 -1.86
CA LEU A 78 29.05 17.89 -0.96
C LEU A 78 28.22 16.68 -0.58
N LEU A 79 28.59 15.51 -1.10
CA LEU A 79 27.79 14.29 -1.11
C LEU A 79 28.33 13.26 -0.12
N SER A 80 27.42 12.68 0.66
CA SER A 80 27.67 11.56 1.56
C SER A 80 28.22 10.32 0.85
N ASP A 81 28.95 9.50 1.60
CA ASP A 81 29.45 8.18 1.21
C ASP A 81 28.52 7.03 1.62
N PHE A 82 27.37 7.35 2.22
CA PHE A 82 26.34 6.41 2.61
C PHE A 82 24.99 6.78 1.97
N SER A 83 24.09 5.80 1.89
CA SER A 83 22.73 5.99 1.39
C SER A 83 21.73 5.78 2.53
N LEU A 84 20.65 6.56 2.52
CA LEU A 84 19.51 6.38 3.40
C LEU A 84 18.38 5.66 2.66
N THR A 85 17.49 5.03 3.41
CA THR A 85 16.26 4.43 2.86
C THR A 85 15.08 4.87 3.72
N HIS A 86 13.93 5.11 3.10
CA HIS A 86 12.70 5.45 3.83
C HIS A 86 12.32 4.36 4.85
N ALA A 87 12.70 3.10 4.60
CA ALA A 87 12.37 1.96 5.46
C ALA A 87 13.29 1.81 6.69
N ALA A 88 14.54 2.28 6.61
CA ALA A 88 15.55 2.01 7.64
C ALA A 88 16.04 3.26 8.39
N THR A 89 15.63 4.47 8.01
CA THR A 89 16.05 5.70 8.67
C THR A 89 14.88 6.67 8.78
N PRO A 90 14.57 7.22 9.96
CA PRO A 90 13.46 8.14 10.18
C PRO A 90 13.65 9.49 9.45
N GLY A 91 14.89 9.85 9.12
CA GLY A 91 15.20 11.10 8.45
C GLY A 91 16.60 11.65 8.72
N ILE A 92 16.80 12.90 8.31
CA ILE A 92 17.99 13.71 8.60
C ILE A 92 17.54 15.04 9.21
N SER A 93 18.40 15.63 10.02
CA SER A 93 18.23 17.00 10.52
C SER A 93 19.57 17.73 10.49
N GLY A 94 19.57 19.02 10.78
CA GLY A 94 20.81 19.77 10.90
C GLY A 94 20.57 21.25 10.75
N THR A 95 21.64 21.97 10.43
CA THR A 95 21.59 23.41 10.20
C THR A 95 22.08 23.79 8.81
N LEU A 96 21.50 24.84 8.24
CA LEU A 96 21.97 25.44 7.00
C LEU A 96 21.81 26.96 7.08
N GLY A 97 22.76 27.71 6.52
CA GLY A 97 22.69 29.16 6.53
C GLY A 97 24.01 29.81 6.15
N LEU A 98 24.15 31.09 6.47
CA LEU A 98 25.26 31.91 5.99
C LEU A 98 25.94 32.65 7.11
N ALA A 99 27.27 32.72 7.04
CA ALA A 99 28.11 33.55 7.91
C ALA A 99 28.61 34.83 7.21
N THR A 100 27.95 35.22 6.11
CA THR A 100 28.33 36.38 5.31
C THR A 100 27.14 37.29 5.00
N THR A 101 27.49 38.53 4.67
CA THR A 101 26.57 39.56 4.18
C THR A 101 26.65 39.77 2.67
N VAL A 102 27.58 39.07 2.00
CA VAL A 102 27.91 39.21 0.59
C VAL A 102 27.15 38.16 -0.23
N ASP A 103 26.74 38.58 -1.42
CA ASP A 103 25.98 37.79 -2.39
C ASP A 103 24.53 37.48 -1.99
N ASP A 104 23.74 36.96 -2.94
CA ASP A 104 22.32 36.66 -2.74
C ASP A 104 21.84 35.36 -3.42
N ASP A 105 22.78 34.47 -3.71
CA ASP A 105 22.62 33.25 -4.50
C ASP A 105 22.14 32.04 -3.68
N GLN A 106 22.29 30.83 -4.21
CA GLN A 106 21.55 29.66 -3.75
C GLN A 106 22.34 28.82 -2.75
N ILE A 107 21.66 28.44 -1.67
CA ILE A 107 22.05 27.37 -0.74
C ILE A 107 20.97 26.29 -0.74
N GLY A 108 21.27 25.08 -0.27
CA GLY A 108 20.29 24.01 -0.31
C GLY A 108 20.76 22.68 0.22
N LEU A 109 19.93 21.66 0.00
CA LEU A 109 20.15 20.28 0.40
C LEU A 109 19.74 19.34 -0.73
N VAL A 110 20.37 18.18 -0.76
CA VAL A 110 20.06 17.08 -1.68
C VAL A 110 19.77 15.82 -0.87
N PHE A 111 18.75 15.08 -1.28
CA PHE A 111 18.39 13.78 -0.69
C PHE A 111 17.69 12.91 -1.74
N GLY A 112 17.63 11.59 -1.49
CA GLY A 112 17.17 10.63 -2.50
C GLY A 112 18.09 10.61 -3.74
N TYR A 113 19.34 11.02 -3.60
CA TYR A 113 20.29 11.15 -4.70
C TYR A 113 20.67 9.76 -5.23
N GLN A 114 20.40 9.52 -6.52
CA GLN A 114 20.95 8.38 -7.26
C GLN A 114 22.21 8.80 -8.01
N ASP A 115 22.10 9.93 -8.70
CA ASP A 115 23.14 10.56 -9.49
C ASP A 115 22.79 12.04 -9.72
N LEU A 116 23.59 12.76 -10.51
CA LEU A 116 23.38 14.18 -10.79
C LEU A 116 22.10 14.47 -11.57
N GLU A 117 21.48 13.46 -12.17
CA GLU A 117 20.29 13.56 -13.02
C GLU A 117 19.01 13.11 -12.31
N HIS A 118 19.13 12.48 -11.13
CA HIS A 118 18.01 11.90 -10.38
C HIS A 118 18.15 12.15 -8.86
N LEU A 119 17.46 13.18 -8.37
CA LEU A 119 17.49 13.56 -6.95
C LEU A 119 16.30 14.44 -6.53
N TYR A 120 16.07 14.56 -5.22
CA TYR A 120 15.33 15.68 -4.66
C TYR A 120 16.29 16.81 -4.27
N LEU A 121 15.88 18.03 -4.61
CA LEU A 121 16.69 19.24 -4.44
C LEU A 121 15.89 20.31 -3.70
N PHE A 122 16.31 20.62 -2.47
CA PHE A 122 15.89 21.83 -1.77
C PHE A 122 16.83 22.98 -2.13
N GLN A 123 16.28 24.09 -2.60
CA GLN A 123 17.01 25.31 -2.95
C GLN A 123 16.41 26.52 -2.25
N TRP A 124 17.28 27.47 -1.88
CA TRP A 124 16.88 28.69 -1.22
C TRP A 124 17.72 29.89 -1.67
N LYS A 125 17.06 30.90 -2.25
CA LYS A 125 17.69 32.13 -2.76
C LYS A 125 17.18 33.39 -2.06
N ARG A 126 18.06 34.38 -1.84
CA ARG A 126 17.71 35.69 -1.25
C ARG A 126 17.35 36.77 -2.25
N GLY A 127 18.09 36.87 -3.35
CA GLY A 127 17.90 37.88 -4.39
C GLY A 127 16.94 37.46 -5.48
N GLY A 128 16.62 38.40 -6.39
CA GLY A 128 15.78 38.13 -7.56
C GLY A 128 14.29 38.44 -7.39
N SER A 129 13.52 38.18 -8.46
CA SER A 129 12.06 38.34 -8.47
C SER A 129 11.35 37.04 -8.06
N ILE A 130 10.13 37.15 -7.56
CA ILE A 130 9.25 36.00 -7.25
C ILE A 130 8.71 35.36 -8.53
N ASP A 131 8.40 36.19 -9.54
CA ASP A 131 7.78 35.80 -10.82
C ASP A 131 8.78 35.66 -11.97
N CYS A 132 10.07 35.77 -11.67
CA CYS A 132 11.15 35.68 -12.65
C CYS A 132 11.10 36.72 -13.78
N ALA A 133 10.41 37.84 -13.52
CA ALA A 133 10.33 38.96 -14.45
C ALA A 133 11.69 39.63 -14.73
N THR A 134 12.68 39.43 -13.85
CA THR A 134 14.02 40.07 -13.96
C THR A 134 15.18 39.09 -13.94
N THR A 135 14.98 37.87 -13.47
CA THR A 135 15.99 36.81 -13.32
C THR A 135 15.33 35.48 -13.66
N ASN A 136 16.07 34.56 -14.30
CA ASN A 136 15.58 33.20 -14.58
C ASN A 136 15.50 32.32 -13.33
N VAL A 137 15.84 32.87 -12.15
CA VAL A 137 15.87 32.19 -10.84
C VAL A 137 14.94 32.91 -9.89
N ARG A 138 14.10 32.13 -9.20
CA ARG A 138 13.11 32.62 -8.24
C ARG A 138 13.75 32.96 -6.89
N ARG A 139 13.31 34.05 -6.28
CA ARG A 139 13.56 34.32 -4.87
C ARG A 139 12.65 33.46 -4.01
N GLY A 140 13.21 32.82 -2.99
CA GLY A 140 12.45 32.01 -2.04
C GLY A 140 12.96 30.59 -1.99
N MET A 141 12.14 29.72 -1.42
CA MET A 141 12.44 28.30 -1.25
C MET A 141 11.73 27.48 -2.31
N THR A 142 12.39 26.45 -2.83
CA THR A 142 11.78 25.43 -3.70
C THR A 142 12.29 24.05 -3.31
N ILE A 143 11.40 23.06 -3.27
CA ILE A 143 11.77 21.64 -3.34
C ILE A 143 11.40 21.14 -4.73
N ARG A 144 12.36 20.50 -5.38
CA ARG A 144 12.21 19.94 -6.72
C ARG A 144 12.48 18.45 -6.74
N ARG A 145 11.79 17.75 -7.63
CA ARG A 145 12.23 16.47 -8.15
C ARG A 145 12.97 16.70 -9.45
N VAL A 146 14.25 16.36 -9.50
CA VAL A 146 15.03 16.27 -10.74
C VAL A 146 14.91 14.83 -11.23
N ASP A 147 14.41 14.63 -12.44
CA ASP A 147 14.11 13.33 -13.03
C ASP A 147 14.30 13.42 -14.55
N VAL A 148 15.53 13.16 -14.99
CA VAL A 148 15.95 13.36 -16.38
C VAL A 148 15.51 12.20 -17.25
N GLN A 149 14.79 12.51 -18.32
CA GLN A 149 14.37 11.50 -19.28
C GLN A 149 15.50 11.18 -20.28
N PRO A 150 15.63 9.94 -20.79
CA PRO A 150 16.78 9.48 -21.59
C PRO A 150 17.10 10.28 -22.87
N ALA A 151 16.18 11.12 -23.33
CA ALA A 151 16.28 11.87 -24.58
C ALA A 151 16.65 13.37 -24.39
N THR A 152 16.70 13.88 -23.15
CA THR A 152 16.87 15.32 -22.88
C THR A 152 17.95 15.55 -21.81
N PRO A 153 19.18 15.95 -22.18
CA PRO A 153 20.26 16.14 -21.20
C PRO A 153 19.91 17.23 -20.19
N LEU A 154 20.31 17.03 -18.94
CA LEU A 154 20.15 18.04 -17.89
C LEU A 154 20.96 19.30 -18.20
N THR A 155 20.35 20.46 -18.01
CA THR A 155 20.98 21.77 -18.11
C THR A 155 20.85 22.54 -16.81
N GLU A 156 21.69 23.55 -16.59
CA GLU A 156 21.60 24.42 -15.41
C GLU A 156 20.24 25.12 -15.30
N ALA A 157 19.59 25.39 -16.43
CA ALA A 157 18.23 25.92 -16.46
C ALA A 157 17.21 24.96 -15.82
N ASP A 158 17.39 23.65 -15.91
CA ASP A 158 16.48 22.68 -15.28
C ASP A 158 16.52 22.77 -13.74
N LEU A 159 17.66 23.20 -13.18
CA LEU A 159 17.84 23.36 -11.74
C LEU A 159 17.39 24.75 -11.26
N GLU A 160 17.53 25.78 -12.09
CA GLU A 160 17.35 27.18 -11.65
C GLU A 160 16.02 27.80 -12.07
N TRP A 161 15.38 27.26 -13.12
CA TRP A 161 14.19 27.86 -13.71
C TRP A 161 13.00 27.85 -12.76
N CYS A 162 12.23 28.93 -12.74
CA CYS A 162 11.23 29.22 -11.72
C CYS A 162 9.96 28.39 -11.77
N GLY A 163 9.81 27.57 -12.79
CA GLY A 163 8.72 26.60 -12.93
C GLY A 163 9.27 25.23 -13.29
N ASP A 164 8.36 24.33 -13.60
CA ASP A 164 8.70 23.00 -14.09
C ASP A 164 9.45 23.10 -15.43
N THR A 165 10.37 22.16 -15.63
CA THR A 165 11.00 21.86 -16.91
C THR A 165 10.72 20.42 -17.29
N VAL A 166 11.24 19.97 -18.43
CA VAL A 166 11.12 18.56 -18.84
C VAL A 166 11.85 17.60 -17.91
N ASN A 167 12.87 18.10 -17.19
CA ASN A 167 13.77 17.32 -16.34
C ASN A 167 13.60 17.64 -14.85
N SER A 168 12.77 18.62 -14.48
CA SER A 168 12.56 19.02 -13.08
C SER A 168 11.12 19.46 -12.82
N THR A 169 10.55 19.02 -11.70
CA THR A 169 9.22 19.42 -11.23
C THR A 169 9.32 20.05 -9.84
N ILE A 170 8.64 21.18 -9.61
CA ILE A 170 8.54 21.82 -8.30
C ILE A 170 7.45 21.10 -7.49
N LEU A 171 7.84 20.56 -6.34
CA LEU A 171 6.95 19.85 -5.41
C LEU A 171 6.41 20.76 -4.31
N ALA A 172 7.20 21.75 -3.88
CA ALA A 172 6.80 22.74 -2.90
C ALA A 172 7.58 24.04 -3.10
N GLU A 173 6.96 25.18 -2.78
CA GLU A 173 7.60 26.48 -2.92
C GLU A 173 7.00 27.55 -1.99
N ASN A 174 7.79 28.56 -1.67
CA ASN A 174 7.33 29.81 -1.05
C ASN A 174 8.26 30.98 -1.39
N ASP A 175 7.85 32.20 -1.03
CA ASP A 175 8.61 33.44 -1.35
C ASP A 175 9.54 33.90 -0.22
N THR A 176 9.68 33.10 0.84
CA THR A 176 10.48 33.41 2.01
C THR A 176 11.95 33.34 1.66
N ARG A 177 12.68 34.45 1.82
CA ARG A 177 14.12 34.53 1.59
C ARG A 177 14.92 34.21 2.86
N TRP A 178 16.16 33.78 2.71
CA TRP A 178 17.11 33.72 3.82
C TRP A 178 17.62 35.11 4.19
N PHE A 179 18.07 35.24 5.44
CA PHE A 179 18.71 36.43 6.00
C PHE A 179 20.22 36.18 6.18
N THR A 180 21.01 37.25 6.06
CA THR A 180 22.46 37.20 6.25
C THR A 180 22.82 36.97 7.70
N ASP A 181 23.98 36.38 7.96
CA ASP A 181 24.47 36.08 9.32
C ASP A 181 23.44 35.30 10.16
N THR A 182 22.71 34.39 9.53
CA THR A 182 21.64 33.60 10.14
C THR A 182 21.83 32.12 9.78
N ILE A 183 21.69 31.26 10.77
CA ILE A 183 21.72 29.80 10.66
C ILE A 183 20.33 29.28 11.00
N TYR A 184 19.80 28.39 10.17
CA TYR A 184 18.45 27.84 10.28
C TYR A 184 18.51 26.35 10.58
N ASP A 185 17.51 25.85 11.29
CA ASP A 185 17.34 24.43 11.57
C ASP A 185 16.47 23.80 10.49
N TYR A 186 16.89 22.66 9.93
CA TYR A 186 16.11 21.88 8.98
C TYR A 186 15.88 20.45 9.47
N SER A 187 14.81 19.84 8.98
CA SER A 187 14.59 18.39 9.09
C SER A 187 13.93 17.84 7.83
N VAL A 188 14.38 16.67 7.39
CA VAL A 188 13.72 15.83 6.39
C VAL A 188 13.32 14.54 7.09
N THR A 189 12.02 14.31 7.25
CA THR A 189 11.48 13.07 7.80
C THR A 189 10.95 12.23 6.65
N PHE A 190 11.43 11.00 6.51
CA PHE A 190 10.95 10.11 5.46
C PHE A 190 9.60 9.50 5.87
N LEU A 191 8.64 9.52 4.95
CA LEU A 191 7.30 9.00 5.13
C LEU A 191 7.06 7.86 4.12
N PRO A 192 6.11 6.95 4.38
CA PRO A 192 5.77 5.89 3.41
C PRO A 192 5.34 6.44 2.04
N THR A 193 4.65 7.58 2.02
CA THR A 193 4.13 8.22 0.80
C THR A 193 5.04 9.33 0.24
N GLY A 194 6.22 9.55 0.84
CA GLY A 194 7.15 10.60 0.42
C GLY A 194 7.99 11.11 1.60
N PHE A 195 7.93 12.40 1.90
CA PHE A 195 8.71 12.97 3.01
C PHE A 195 8.12 14.29 3.51
N ARG A 196 8.45 14.65 4.74
CA ARG A 196 8.16 15.97 5.32
C ARG A 196 9.44 16.78 5.42
N PHE A 197 9.43 17.99 4.88
CA PHE A 197 10.51 18.96 5.02
C PHE A 197 10.08 20.08 5.97
N THR A 198 10.88 20.36 7.00
CA THR A 198 10.68 21.50 7.88
C THR A 198 11.92 22.39 7.90
N LEU A 199 11.71 23.71 7.96
CA LEU A 199 12.77 24.70 8.14
C LEU A 199 12.34 25.76 9.16
N ARG A 200 13.22 26.08 10.12
CA ARG A 200 12.92 26.97 11.24
C ARG A 200 14.02 28.01 11.47
N ASP A 201 13.58 29.17 11.96
CA ASP A 201 14.42 30.20 12.58
C ASP A 201 14.07 30.26 14.06
N GLY A 202 14.83 29.51 14.87
CA GLY A 202 14.49 29.23 16.26
C GLY A 202 13.08 28.62 16.37
N ALA A 203 12.17 29.31 17.05
CA ALA A 203 10.79 28.84 17.21
C ALA A 203 9.91 29.10 15.96
N THR A 204 10.36 29.90 15.01
CA THR A 204 9.54 30.34 13.85
C THR A 204 9.64 29.32 12.73
N VAL A 205 8.51 28.76 12.29
CA VAL A 205 8.46 27.88 11.10
C VAL A 205 8.47 28.75 9.85
N LEU A 206 9.46 28.53 8.98
CA LEU A 206 9.58 29.21 7.69
C LEU A 206 9.05 28.35 6.53
N ALA A 207 9.16 27.03 6.66
CA ALA A 207 8.55 26.05 5.77
C ALA A 207 8.22 24.77 6.55
N ASP A 208 7.09 24.15 6.22
CA ASP A 208 6.65 22.87 6.74
C ASP A 208 5.79 22.22 5.66
N TRP A 209 6.40 21.31 4.90
CA TRP A 209 5.81 20.73 3.70
C TRP A 209 5.79 19.23 3.82
N VAL A 210 4.61 18.64 3.67
CA VAL A 210 4.44 17.21 3.44
C VAL A 210 4.36 17.02 1.93
N ILE A 211 5.34 16.29 1.38
CA ILE A 211 5.46 16.03 -0.04
C ILE A 211 5.17 14.56 -0.29
N ASN A 212 4.10 14.30 -1.04
CA ASN A 212 3.69 12.97 -1.43
C ASN A 212 4.30 12.61 -2.79
N ASP A 213 5.60 12.32 -2.80
CA ASP A 213 6.35 11.87 -3.97
C ASP A 213 7.29 10.73 -3.56
N THR A 214 7.12 9.56 -4.17
CA THR A 214 7.88 8.33 -3.86
C THR A 214 8.90 7.98 -4.93
N THR A 215 9.30 8.93 -5.78
CA THR A 215 10.21 8.67 -6.89
C THR A 215 11.56 8.14 -6.41
N TYR A 216 12.13 8.74 -5.34
CA TYR A 216 13.40 8.30 -4.76
C TYR A 216 13.24 7.95 -3.28
N THR A 217 12.86 6.70 -2.99
CA THR A 217 12.66 6.19 -1.61
C THR A 217 13.96 5.75 -0.92
N SER A 218 15.09 5.86 -1.61
CA SER A 218 16.44 5.64 -1.08
C SER A 218 17.43 6.51 -1.83
N GLY A 219 18.60 6.76 -1.26
CA GLY A 219 19.68 7.45 -1.98
C GLY A 219 20.61 8.19 -1.02
N ASN A 220 21.66 8.78 -1.57
CA ASN A 220 22.60 9.58 -0.80
C ASN A 220 21.98 10.94 -0.43
N VAL A 221 22.60 11.58 0.56
CA VAL A 221 22.28 12.95 1.00
C VAL A 221 23.47 13.87 0.79
N GLY A 222 23.23 15.18 0.70
CA GLY A 222 24.29 16.15 0.49
C GLY A 222 23.89 17.60 0.73
N PHE A 223 24.90 18.47 0.79
CA PHE A 223 24.73 19.92 0.86
C PHE A 223 24.87 20.53 -0.53
N TYR A 224 23.95 21.42 -0.89
CA TYR A 224 23.94 22.09 -2.19
C TYR A 224 24.33 23.56 -2.06
N ASN A 225 25.14 24.03 -3.00
CA ASN A 225 25.51 25.44 -3.13
C ASN A 225 25.67 25.82 -4.61
N SER A 226 25.16 26.99 -4.99
CA SER A 226 25.46 27.63 -6.28
C SER A 226 25.78 29.11 -6.08
N SER A 227 26.96 29.53 -6.54
CA SER A 227 27.47 30.90 -6.56
C SER A 227 27.55 31.62 -5.20
N GLN A 228 27.17 30.99 -4.09
CA GLN A 228 27.10 31.63 -2.78
C GLN A 228 28.32 31.32 -1.91
N ALA A 229 28.99 32.36 -1.39
CA ALA A 229 30.09 32.24 -0.44
C ALA A 229 29.62 32.05 1.01
N ASP A 230 30.52 31.52 1.85
CA ASP A 230 30.42 31.38 3.31
C ASP A 230 29.11 30.76 3.80
N SER A 231 28.72 29.67 3.13
CA SER A 231 27.53 28.89 3.49
C SER A 231 27.92 27.71 4.37
N ARG A 232 27.29 27.64 5.55
CA ARG A 232 27.59 26.65 6.59
C ARG A 232 26.48 25.63 6.70
N TYR A 233 26.86 24.37 6.80
CA TYR A 233 25.95 23.24 6.85
C TYR A 233 26.40 22.24 7.91
N THR A 234 25.43 21.72 8.67
CA THR A 234 25.60 20.52 9.49
C THR A 234 24.55 19.50 9.08
N MET A 235 24.85 18.22 9.29
CA MET A 235 23.86 17.16 9.17
C MET A 235 24.02 16.20 10.33
N ASN A 236 22.90 15.88 10.91
CA ASN A 236 22.75 14.88 11.93
C ASN A 236 21.85 13.78 11.37
N GLN A 237 22.22 12.53 11.65
CA GLN A 237 21.28 11.45 11.43
C GLN A 237 20.27 11.51 12.58
N VAL A 238 18.99 11.46 12.25
CA VAL A 238 17.97 11.29 13.30
C VAL A 238 18.13 9.85 13.82
N THR A 239 18.80 9.71 14.95
CA THR A 239 18.89 8.45 15.71
C THR A 239 17.62 8.34 16.53
N SER A 240 16.58 7.77 15.92
CA SER A 240 15.26 7.65 16.53
C SER A 240 15.21 6.53 17.55
N ASP A 241 14.45 6.77 18.61
CA ASP A 241 13.72 5.73 19.31
C ASP A 241 13.09 4.77 18.30
N VAL A 242 13.24 3.47 18.52
CA VAL A 242 12.59 2.44 17.71
C VAL A 242 11.33 2.00 18.43
N ARG A 243 10.22 1.90 17.70
CA ARG A 243 8.99 1.36 18.28
C ARG A 243 9.16 -0.14 18.52
N VAL A 244 8.77 -0.59 19.70
CA VAL A 244 8.91 -1.97 20.13
C VAL A 244 7.61 -2.51 20.69
N GLU A 245 7.41 -3.81 20.56
CA GLU A 245 6.32 -4.54 21.21
C GLU A 245 6.89 -5.63 22.12
N LEU A 246 6.38 -5.72 23.34
CA LEU A 246 6.67 -6.79 24.29
C LEU A 246 6.02 -8.08 23.79
N VAL A 247 6.85 -9.01 23.34
CA VAL A 247 6.42 -10.29 22.76
C VAL A 247 6.55 -11.47 23.72
N GLU A 248 7.41 -11.36 24.74
CA GLU A 248 7.59 -12.41 25.75
C GLU A 248 7.97 -11.81 27.11
N VAL A 249 7.32 -12.30 28.17
CA VAL A 249 7.77 -12.13 29.55
C VAL A 249 7.95 -13.50 30.16
N ALA A 250 9.14 -13.77 30.68
CA ALA A 250 9.45 -15.00 31.36
C ALA A 250 9.89 -14.74 32.80
N LEU A 251 9.38 -15.54 33.73
CA LEU A 251 9.80 -15.58 35.13
C LEU A 251 10.55 -16.89 35.41
N GLY A 252 11.73 -16.81 36.02
CA GLY A 252 12.51 -17.98 36.42
C GLY A 252 14.00 -17.81 36.19
N SER A 253 14.63 -18.81 35.56
CA SER A 253 16.03 -18.77 35.17
C SER A 253 16.28 -19.49 33.84
N SER A 254 17.49 -19.41 33.31
CA SER A 254 17.93 -20.14 32.10
C SER A 254 17.79 -21.67 32.17
N THR A 255 17.46 -22.23 33.33
CA THR A 255 17.29 -23.67 33.58
C THR A 255 15.83 -24.09 33.88
N GLY A 256 14.90 -23.13 33.95
CA GLY A 256 13.46 -23.38 34.14
C GLY A 256 12.68 -22.06 34.18
N THR A 257 11.67 -21.93 33.32
CA THR A 257 10.92 -20.69 33.07
C THR A 257 9.41 -20.90 33.10
N LEU A 258 8.70 -19.87 33.53
CA LEU A 258 7.26 -19.69 33.43
C LEU A 258 7.01 -18.51 32.48
N LEU A 259 6.13 -18.66 31.49
CA LEU A 259 5.81 -17.58 30.56
C LEU A 259 4.54 -16.86 31.02
N ALA A 260 4.55 -15.54 30.92
CA ALA A 260 3.37 -14.73 31.17
C ALA A 260 2.56 -14.51 29.89
N ASN A 261 1.24 -14.52 30.03
CA ASN A 261 0.34 -13.93 29.04
C ASN A 261 0.32 -12.41 29.26
N ALA A 262 0.88 -11.65 28.33
CA ALA A 262 0.89 -10.19 28.38
C ALA A 262 -0.32 -9.61 27.63
N SER A 263 -0.97 -8.61 28.23
CA SER A 263 -2.07 -7.85 27.61
C SER A 263 -2.06 -6.37 28.05
N GLY A 264 -2.86 -5.53 27.39
CA GLY A 264 -2.88 -4.08 27.63
C GLY A 264 -1.73 -3.34 26.94
N ALA A 265 -1.10 -2.40 27.63
CA ALA A 265 -0.05 -1.53 27.11
C ALA A 265 1.27 -2.29 26.85
N ARG A 266 1.33 -3.03 25.73
CA ARG A 266 2.46 -3.89 25.34
C ARG A 266 3.44 -3.25 24.38
N ARG A 267 3.16 -2.04 23.90
CA ARG A 267 4.03 -1.32 22.98
C ARG A 267 4.69 -0.14 23.68
N GLY A 268 5.77 0.34 23.09
CA GLY A 268 6.55 1.44 23.63
C GLY A 268 7.66 1.87 22.70
N PHE A 269 8.44 2.84 23.15
CA PHE A 269 9.61 3.37 22.47
C PHE A 269 10.87 2.89 23.17
N TYR A 270 11.86 2.45 22.38
CA TYR A 270 13.18 2.10 22.86
C TYR A 270 14.23 3.06 22.29
N ASP A 271 14.83 3.86 23.17
CA ASP A 271 15.92 4.76 22.85
C ASP A 271 17.22 3.97 22.71
N LEU A 272 17.79 3.96 21.51
CA LEU A 272 19.02 3.22 21.20
C LEU A 272 20.27 3.82 21.84
N ALA A 273 20.28 5.13 22.10
CA ALA A 273 21.41 5.86 22.67
C ALA A 273 21.44 5.74 24.19
N ASP A 274 20.30 6.01 24.83
CA ASP A 274 20.17 6.00 26.29
C ASP A 274 19.81 4.61 26.86
N GLN A 275 19.44 3.66 26.00
CA GLN A 275 18.93 2.33 26.38
C GLN A 275 17.74 2.44 27.34
N THR A 276 16.91 3.45 27.16
CA THR A 276 15.68 3.64 27.92
C THR A 276 14.51 3.09 27.12
N MET A 277 13.53 2.53 27.82
CA MET A 277 12.32 2.02 27.20
C MET A 277 11.11 2.56 27.95
N LEU A 278 10.20 3.19 27.20
CA LEU A 278 8.98 3.79 27.70
C LEU A 278 7.80 3.09 27.06
N MET A 279 6.99 2.38 27.84
CA MET A 279 5.76 1.78 27.34
C MET A 279 4.68 2.84 27.18
N ASP A 280 3.72 2.56 26.31
CA ASP A 280 2.55 3.40 26.11
C ASP A 280 1.79 3.57 27.43
N VAL A 281 1.13 4.72 27.55
CA VAL A 281 0.34 5.06 28.73
C VAL A 281 -0.76 4.01 28.96
N GLY A 282 -0.90 3.55 30.20
CA GLY A 282 -1.88 2.54 30.57
C GLY A 282 -1.30 1.33 31.30
N ALA A 283 -2.16 0.33 31.48
CA ALA A 283 -1.84 -0.88 32.25
C ALA A 283 -1.25 -1.98 31.35
N LEU A 284 -0.03 -2.40 31.64
CA LEU A 284 0.55 -3.66 31.19
C LEU A 284 0.17 -4.75 32.19
N ASN A 285 -0.65 -5.70 31.75
CA ASN A 285 -1.11 -6.83 32.57
C ASN A 285 -0.33 -8.09 32.21
N LEU A 286 0.24 -8.75 33.20
CA LEU A 286 1.06 -9.95 33.06
C LEU A 286 0.46 -11.08 33.91
N GLN A 287 -0.11 -12.07 33.25
CA GLN A 287 -0.74 -13.23 33.89
C GLN A 287 0.19 -14.44 33.82
N PHE A 288 0.52 -15.05 34.97
CA PHE A 288 1.46 -16.17 35.06
C PHE A 288 0.73 -17.51 35.33
N ASP A 289 0.90 -18.48 34.42
CA ASP A 289 0.19 -19.78 34.45
C ASP A 289 1.14 -20.99 34.47
N ILE A 290 0.90 -21.98 35.35
CA ILE A 290 1.75 -23.19 35.53
C ILE A 290 1.85 -24.05 34.26
N ASP A 291 0.81 -24.07 33.43
CA ASP A 291 0.67 -24.93 32.25
C ASP A 291 0.11 -24.20 31.02
N GLN A 292 0.19 -22.86 30.98
CA GLN A 292 -0.40 -22.03 29.92
C GLN A 292 -1.93 -22.26 29.76
N ASN A 293 -2.58 -22.75 30.81
CA ASN A 293 -4.02 -22.94 30.86
C ASN A 293 -4.62 -21.81 31.72
N PRO A 294 -5.45 -20.91 31.15
CA PRO A 294 -5.98 -19.75 31.86
C PRO A 294 -6.81 -20.07 33.13
N GLY A 295 -7.19 -21.35 33.32
CA GLY A 295 -7.88 -21.82 34.53
C GLY A 295 -6.96 -22.15 35.72
N ASN A 296 -5.62 -22.08 35.55
CA ASN A 296 -4.61 -22.46 36.55
C ASN A 296 -3.65 -21.29 36.86
N GLU A 297 -4.23 -20.10 36.99
CA GLU A 297 -3.52 -18.86 37.29
C GLU A 297 -2.80 -18.91 38.64
N LEU A 298 -1.51 -18.56 38.65
CA LEU A 298 -0.72 -18.36 39.87
C LEU A 298 -0.96 -16.98 40.45
N PHE A 299 -0.71 -15.94 39.65
CA PHE A 299 -0.89 -14.53 40.02
C PHE A 299 -0.83 -13.64 38.77
N ASP A 300 -1.38 -12.43 38.92
CA ASP A 300 -1.41 -11.37 37.93
C ASP A 300 -0.65 -10.15 38.44
N HIS A 301 0.13 -9.53 37.55
CA HIS A 301 0.77 -8.23 37.80
C HIS A 301 0.17 -7.17 36.88
N THR A 302 -0.22 -6.03 37.47
CA THR A 302 -0.63 -4.83 36.73
C THR A 302 0.43 -3.75 36.90
N LEU A 303 1.07 -3.33 35.81
CA LEU A 303 2.10 -2.30 35.77
C LEU A 303 1.57 -1.11 34.97
N THR A 304 1.35 0.05 35.62
CA THR A 304 0.82 1.23 34.92
C THR A 304 1.93 2.19 34.55
N ASP A 305 1.95 2.63 33.29
CA ASP A 305 2.94 3.58 32.72
C ASP A 305 4.38 3.10 32.94
N ALA A 306 4.66 1.87 32.51
CA ALA A 306 5.90 1.18 32.79
C ALA A 306 7.09 1.77 31.99
N ALA A 307 8.19 2.04 32.69
CA ALA A 307 9.40 2.64 32.13
C ALA A 307 10.66 1.95 32.65
N TRP A 308 11.60 1.65 31.75
CA TRP A 308 12.88 1.03 32.04
C TRP A 308 14.04 1.93 31.64
N ASP A 309 15.05 1.98 32.48
CA ASP A 309 16.40 2.40 32.10
C ASP A 309 17.25 1.12 32.10
N LEU A 310 17.44 0.55 30.90
CA LEU A 310 18.10 -0.74 30.72
C LEU A 310 19.63 -0.64 30.79
N GLN A 311 20.17 0.58 30.81
CA GLN A 311 21.58 0.84 31.06
C GLN A 311 21.86 0.89 32.57
N ALA A 312 21.08 1.65 33.31
CA ALA A 312 21.22 1.80 34.76
C ALA A 312 20.61 0.61 35.53
N GLY A 313 19.78 -0.19 34.87
CA GLY A 313 19.05 -1.30 35.49
C GLY A 313 18.01 -0.79 36.48
N THR A 314 17.26 0.25 36.10
CA THR A 314 16.20 0.83 36.93
C THR A 314 14.85 0.71 36.24
N PHE A 315 13.79 0.73 37.05
CA PHE A 315 12.42 0.54 36.58
C PHE A 315 11.47 1.46 37.34
N GLY A 316 10.49 2.02 36.63
CA GLY A 316 9.47 2.93 37.17
C GLY A 316 8.08 2.60 36.65
N VAL A 317 7.08 2.87 37.50
CA VAL A 317 5.64 2.77 37.22
C VAL A 317 4.90 3.84 38.02
N THR A 318 3.72 4.25 37.57
CA THR A 318 2.83 5.12 38.35
C THR A 318 2.03 4.33 39.39
N SER A 319 1.70 3.08 39.10
CA SER A 319 1.12 2.13 40.05
C SER A 319 1.52 0.69 39.73
N PHE A 320 1.56 -0.14 40.76
CA PHE A 320 1.78 -1.58 40.67
C PHE A 320 0.72 -2.28 41.49
N ASP A 321 0.15 -3.36 40.97
CA ASP A 321 -0.70 -4.27 41.75
C ASP A 321 -0.31 -5.73 41.47
N CYS A 322 -0.46 -6.57 42.50
CA CYS A 322 -0.23 -8.01 42.43
C CYS A 322 -1.44 -8.73 43.02
N ALA A 323 -2.17 -9.44 42.16
CA ALA A 323 -3.33 -10.23 42.54
C ALA A 323 -2.99 -11.72 42.52
N GLU A 324 -3.37 -12.46 43.57
CA GLU A 324 -3.26 -13.92 43.54
C GLU A 324 -4.32 -14.52 42.63
N GLY A 325 -3.92 -15.58 41.93
CA GLY A 325 -4.81 -16.38 41.12
C GLY A 325 -5.67 -17.35 41.92
N THR A 326 -6.25 -18.32 41.22
CA THR A 326 -7.31 -19.20 41.75
C THR A 326 -6.81 -20.39 42.57
N TYR A 327 -5.50 -20.54 42.76
CA TYR A 327 -4.89 -21.75 43.36
C TYR A 327 -5.20 -21.95 44.86
N GLY A 328 -5.79 -20.95 45.53
CA GLY A 328 -6.50 -21.10 46.80
C GLY A 328 -5.67 -21.52 48.03
N ALA A 329 -6.33 -21.60 49.19
CA ALA A 329 -5.74 -21.86 50.52
C ALA A 329 -4.98 -23.21 50.69
N GLY A 330 -4.79 -23.99 49.62
CA GLY A 330 -4.11 -25.30 49.64
C GLY A 330 -2.60 -25.27 49.36
N VAL A 331 -2.04 -24.16 48.86
CA VAL A 331 -0.60 -24.04 48.55
C VAL A 331 0.22 -23.69 49.80
N GLY A 332 -0.43 -23.16 50.83
CA GLY A 332 0.22 -22.79 52.09
C GLY A 332 1.07 -21.53 52.00
N GLU A 333 0.99 -20.78 50.90
CA GLU A 333 1.68 -19.50 50.70
C GLU A 333 0.85 -18.52 49.87
N PHE A 334 1.15 -17.23 50.05
CA PHE A 334 0.69 -16.09 49.26
C PHE A 334 1.92 -15.55 48.52
N LEU A 335 1.96 -15.80 47.20
CA LEU A 335 3.08 -15.57 46.32
C LEU A 335 3.45 -14.09 46.21
N CYS A 336 2.46 -13.22 46.06
CA CYS A 336 2.57 -11.76 45.97
C CYS A 336 3.24 -11.16 47.22
N ALA A 337 2.80 -11.52 48.43
CA ALA A 337 3.44 -11.04 49.66
C ALA A 337 4.68 -11.82 50.07
N GLY A 338 4.92 -13.01 49.51
CA GLY A 338 5.97 -13.89 49.99
C GLY A 338 5.74 -14.36 51.43
N THR A 339 4.48 -14.66 51.80
CA THR A 339 4.10 -15.14 53.14
C THR A 339 3.61 -16.58 53.08
N GLY A 340 3.91 -17.37 54.12
CA GLY A 340 3.37 -18.73 54.30
C GLY A 340 2.23 -18.74 55.31
N PHE A 341 1.14 -19.48 55.06
CA PHE A 341 -0.12 -19.50 55.84
C PHE A 341 -0.07 -20.27 57.18
N GLY A 342 1.13 -20.45 57.73
CA GLY A 342 1.30 -21.04 59.05
C GLY A 342 0.64 -22.41 59.24
N VAL A 343 -0.05 -22.57 60.38
CA VAL A 343 -0.64 -23.82 60.86
C VAL A 343 -2.11 -23.95 60.43
N ASN A 344 -2.81 -22.82 60.24
CA ASN A 344 -4.26 -22.80 60.02
C ASN A 344 -4.69 -22.59 58.56
N THR A 345 -3.75 -22.43 57.62
CA THR A 345 -3.98 -22.25 56.16
C THR A 345 -4.81 -21.03 55.77
N THR A 346 -5.11 -20.14 56.72
CA THR A 346 -5.82 -18.88 56.49
C THR A 346 -4.78 -17.79 56.26
N ASN A 347 -5.01 -16.94 55.26
CA ASN A 347 -4.20 -15.74 55.09
C ASN A 347 -4.59 -14.72 56.16
N ASP A 348 -3.76 -14.59 57.19
CA ASP A 348 -3.92 -13.57 58.23
C ASP A 348 -3.13 -12.29 57.90
N SER A 349 -2.28 -12.34 56.87
CA SER A 349 -1.47 -11.24 56.37
C SER A 349 -2.24 -10.34 55.40
N THR A 350 -1.84 -9.07 55.34
CA THR A 350 -2.39 -8.08 54.41
C THR A 350 -1.27 -7.42 53.62
N THR A 351 -1.48 -7.25 52.31
CA THR A 351 -0.63 -6.44 51.43
C THR A 351 -1.32 -5.13 51.08
N ASP A 352 -0.51 -4.11 50.86
CA ASP A 352 -0.92 -2.82 50.34
C ASP A 352 0.02 -2.42 49.20
N TYR A 353 -0.52 -2.41 47.98
CA TYR A 353 0.17 -2.00 46.77
C TYR A 353 -0.17 -0.57 46.33
N SER A 354 -0.97 0.17 47.11
CA SER A 354 -1.33 1.56 46.79
C SER A 354 -0.16 2.56 46.90
N THR A 355 0.99 2.11 47.40
CA THR A 355 2.25 2.85 47.43
C THR A 355 3.33 2.12 46.64
N VAL A 356 4.27 2.86 46.06
CA VAL A 356 5.47 2.29 45.43
C VAL A 356 6.71 2.79 46.21
N PRO A 357 7.40 1.94 46.99
CA PRO A 357 7.18 0.50 47.16
C PRO A 357 5.94 0.16 48.01
N GLY A 358 5.35 -0.99 47.75
CA GLY A 358 4.21 -1.53 48.50
C GLY A 358 4.64 -2.01 49.89
N THR A 359 3.67 -2.18 50.79
CA THR A 359 3.92 -2.68 52.15
C THR A 359 3.17 -3.97 52.43
N ARG A 360 3.64 -4.72 53.43
CA ARG A 360 2.93 -5.88 53.98
C ARG A 360 2.91 -5.82 55.50
N VAL A 361 1.85 -6.38 56.06
CA VAL A 361 1.74 -6.66 57.50
C VAL A 361 1.50 -8.15 57.65
N ILE A 362 2.42 -8.82 58.35
CA ILE A 362 2.29 -10.24 58.68
C ILE A 362 1.37 -10.35 59.90
N GLY A 363 0.28 -11.11 59.74
CA GLY A 363 -0.73 -11.33 60.78
C GLY A 363 -0.78 -12.79 61.22
N GLY A 364 -1.41 -13.02 62.40
CA GLY A 364 -1.74 -14.37 62.86
C GLY A 364 -0.55 -15.31 63.03
N ASP A 365 -0.65 -16.51 62.45
CA ASP A 365 0.41 -17.53 62.40
C ASP A 365 1.19 -17.56 61.07
N ASP A 366 1.00 -16.55 60.21
CA ASP A 366 1.73 -16.44 58.95
C ASP A 366 3.22 -16.18 59.19
N THR A 367 4.05 -16.67 58.25
CA THR A 367 5.51 -16.52 58.30
C THR A 367 6.06 -15.83 57.06
N ASP A 368 7.10 -15.02 57.26
CA ASP A 368 7.90 -14.45 56.19
C ASP A 368 8.76 -15.53 55.52
N ILE A 369 8.47 -15.85 54.26
CA ILE A 369 9.21 -16.88 53.50
C ILE A 369 10.10 -16.27 52.42
N ARG A 370 9.74 -15.11 51.87
CA ARG A 370 10.54 -14.33 50.91
C ARG A 370 10.08 -12.86 50.89
N PRO A 371 10.86 -11.93 50.31
CA PRO A 371 10.39 -10.56 50.12
C PRO A 371 9.06 -10.49 49.36
N GLN A 372 8.23 -9.50 49.68
CA GLN A 372 7.04 -9.16 48.91
C GLN A 372 7.48 -8.76 47.50
N LEU A 373 6.77 -9.21 46.48
CA LEU A 373 7.00 -8.78 45.11
C LEU A 373 6.74 -7.28 44.99
N GLN A 374 7.65 -6.58 44.33
CA GLN A 374 7.62 -5.14 44.16
C GLN A 374 7.80 -4.79 42.69
N ALA A 375 7.34 -3.60 42.29
CA ALA A 375 7.62 -3.07 40.96
C ALA A 375 9.12 -3.12 40.63
N SER A 376 9.98 -2.82 41.60
CA SER A 376 11.44 -2.84 41.43
C SER A 376 12.02 -4.21 41.02
N ASP A 377 11.27 -5.30 41.15
CA ASP A 377 11.72 -6.62 40.71
C ASP A 377 11.80 -6.74 39.18
N TYR A 378 11.16 -5.83 38.44
CA TYR A 378 11.28 -5.70 36.98
C TYR A 378 12.49 -4.89 36.52
N ALA A 379 13.32 -4.40 37.45
CA ALA A 379 14.57 -3.74 37.13
C ALA A 379 15.52 -4.67 36.36
N ALA A 380 15.68 -4.40 35.07
CA ALA A 380 16.39 -5.27 34.14
C ALA A 380 17.50 -4.50 33.40
N LEU A 381 18.53 -5.22 33.00
CA LEU A 381 19.59 -4.71 32.14
C LEU A 381 19.41 -5.27 30.74
N GLN A 382 19.73 -4.48 29.73
CA GLN A 382 19.81 -4.99 28.37
C GLN A 382 20.91 -6.06 28.28
N THR A 383 20.56 -7.23 27.77
CA THR A 383 21.50 -8.34 27.56
C THR A 383 21.82 -8.58 26.09
N SER A 384 20.88 -8.27 25.18
CA SER A 384 21.14 -8.34 23.74
C SER A 384 20.26 -7.38 22.95
N TRP A 385 20.81 -6.90 21.85
CA TRP A 385 20.12 -6.15 20.81
C TRP A 385 20.73 -6.54 19.46
N ASP A 386 19.89 -6.94 18.50
CA ASP A 386 20.33 -7.35 17.16
C ASP A 386 19.80 -6.46 16.03
N GLY A 387 19.14 -5.34 16.37
CA GLY A 387 18.49 -4.45 15.42
C GLY A 387 17.00 -4.75 15.19
N SER A 388 16.53 -5.94 15.58
CA SER A 388 15.15 -6.40 15.41
C SER A 388 14.51 -6.92 16.69
N THR A 389 15.32 -7.37 17.64
CA THR A 389 14.91 -7.94 18.91
C THR A 389 15.76 -7.35 20.04
N LEU A 390 15.09 -6.86 21.08
CA LEU A 390 15.70 -6.41 22.34
C LEU A 390 15.40 -7.45 23.42
N VAL A 391 16.42 -7.86 24.16
CA VAL A 391 16.26 -8.71 25.34
C VAL A 391 16.83 -7.98 26.55
N ALA A 392 16.02 -7.89 27.60
CA ALA A 392 16.41 -7.37 28.90
C ALA A 392 16.20 -8.44 29.98
N GLU A 393 17.19 -8.62 30.85
CA GLU A 393 17.16 -9.61 31.91
C GLU A 393 17.47 -8.96 33.26
N THR A 394 16.75 -9.38 34.29
CA THR A 394 17.10 -9.04 35.67
C THR A 394 18.40 -9.72 36.07
N PRO A 395 19.19 -9.14 37.00
CA PRO A 395 20.43 -9.77 37.48
C PRO A 395 20.26 -11.20 38.01
N ALA A 396 19.07 -11.54 38.49
CA ALA A 396 18.77 -12.83 39.09
C ALA A 396 18.36 -13.93 38.08
N TRP A 397 18.16 -13.59 36.79
CA TRP A 397 17.80 -14.53 35.72
C TRP A 397 18.82 -15.67 35.52
N THR A 398 20.11 -15.42 35.77
CA THR A 398 21.17 -16.41 35.58
C THR A 398 21.41 -17.32 36.80
N ALA A 399 20.69 -17.09 37.91
CA ALA A 399 20.85 -17.87 39.14
C ALA A 399 19.89 -19.09 39.18
N SER A 400 20.45 -20.29 39.04
CA SER A 400 19.75 -21.60 39.12
C SER A 400 19.13 -21.91 40.50
N PRO A 401 18.20 -22.89 40.61
CA PRO A 401 16.87 -22.96 40.03
C PRO A 401 15.81 -22.52 41.06
N GLY A 402 15.05 -21.48 40.73
CA GLY A 402 13.95 -20.93 41.52
C GLY A 402 13.35 -19.72 40.78
N LEU A 403 12.16 -19.23 41.20
CA LEU A 403 11.43 -18.09 40.63
C LEU A 403 12.17 -16.74 40.84
N ALA A 404 13.43 -16.62 40.40
CA ALA A 404 14.33 -15.58 40.90
C ALA A 404 14.54 -14.38 39.97
N GLY A 405 14.25 -14.45 38.67
CA GLY A 405 14.43 -13.31 37.77
C GLY A 405 13.45 -13.23 36.61
N TYR A 406 13.33 -12.04 36.01
CA TYR A 406 12.55 -11.79 34.80
C TYR A 406 13.46 -11.67 33.56
N ARG A 407 12.92 -12.11 32.42
CA ARG A 407 13.42 -11.83 31.08
C ARG A 407 12.28 -11.23 30.25
N LEU A 408 12.57 -10.11 29.60
CA LEU A 408 11.67 -9.36 28.76
C LEU A 408 12.24 -9.40 27.34
N THR A 409 11.42 -9.84 26.39
CA THR A 409 11.78 -9.84 24.97
C THR A 409 10.85 -8.91 24.22
N PHE A 410 11.43 -7.98 23.49
CA PHE A 410 10.72 -7.04 22.63
C PHE A 410 11.13 -7.22 21.19
N SER A 411 10.18 -7.10 20.27
CA SER A 411 10.43 -7.04 18.83
C SER A 411 10.26 -5.61 18.34
N VAL A 412 11.13 -5.18 17.43
CA VAL A 412 10.99 -3.90 16.73
C VAL A 412 9.76 -3.97 15.83
N LEU A 413 8.88 -2.98 15.99
CA LEU A 413 7.80 -2.73 15.06
C LEU A 413 8.38 -1.94 13.88
N VAL A 414 8.55 -2.63 12.76
CA VAL A 414 8.93 -1.98 11.52
C VAL A 414 7.69 -1.30 10.96
N PRO A 415 7.80 -0.04 10.48
CA PRO A 415 6.71 0.60 9.75
C PRO A 415 6.20 -0.32 8.66
N ASN A 416 4.94 -0.71 8.79
CA ASN A 416 4.29 -1.66 7.90
C ASN A 416 2.90 -1.12 7.59
N PRO A 417 2.79 -0.21 6.61
CA PRO A 417 1.51 0.36 6.24
C PRO A 417 0.60 -0.74 5.68
N MET A 418 -0.43 -1.08 6.44
CA MET A 418 -1.46 -2.04 6.07
C MET A 418 -2.72 -1.29 5.67
N PRO A 419 -3.26 -1.53 4.46
CA PRO A 419 -4.57 -1.02 4.10
C PRO A 419 -5.63 -1.60 5.04
N VAL A 420 -6.39 -0.73 5.68
CA VAL A 420 -7.52 -1.10 6.54
C VAL A 420 -8.77 -0.35 6.10
N ALA A 421 -9.93 -0.94 6.31
CA ALA A 421 -11.23 -0.32 6.05
C ALA A 421 -12.03 -0.24 7.36
N LEU A 422 -12.68 0.88 7.63
CA LEU A 422 -13.58 0.97 8.77
C LEU A 422 -14.78 0.04 8.52
N ALA A 423 -14.83 -1.05 9.27
CA ALA A 423 -15.91 -2.03 9.20
C ALA A 423 -17.12 -1.62 10.03
N LEU A 424 -16.90 -0.97 11.18
CA LEU A 424 -17.96 -0.62 12.11
C LEU A 424 -17.60 0.60 12.96
N ALA A 425 -18.57 1.49 13.19
CA ALA A 425 -18.50 2.55 14.19
C ALA A 425 -19.63 2.39 15.20
N ARG A 426 -19.30 2.48 16.48
CA ARG A 426 -20.28 2.40 17.58
C ARG A 426 -20.29 3.69 18.38
N PHE A 427 -21.48 4.14 18.76
CA PHE A 427 -21.67 5.36 19.56
C PHE A 427 -22.42 5.02 20.85
N GLY A 428 -21.89 5.47 21.98
CA GLY A 428 -22.54 5.34 23.27
C GLY A 428 -23.64 6.38 23.42
N THR A 429 -24.84 5.95 23.77
CA THR A 429 -25.98 6.82 24.06
C THR A 429 -26.53 6.54 25.45
N PRO A 430 -27.32 7.49 26.04
CA PRO A 430 -28.01 7.24 27.29
C PRO A 430 -28.95 6.02 27.26
N ALA A 431 -29.32 5.53 26.06
CA ALA A 431 -30.20 4.38 25.84
C ALA A 431 -29.45 3.06 25.55
N GLY A 432 -28.13 3.08 25.30
CA GLY A 432 -27.36 1.90 24.94
C GLY A 432 -26.21 2.21 23.98
N VAL A 433 -25.91 1.28 23.06
CA VAL A 433 -24.93 1.46 21.99
C VAL A 433 -25.67 1.46 20.67
N ASP A 434 -25.52 2.53 19.89
CA ASP A 434 -26.01 2.58 18.52
C ASP A 434 -24.87 2.19 17.57
N GLU A 435 -25.12 1.18 16.74
CA GLU A 435 -24.22 0.79 15.67
C GLU A 435 -24.54 1.64 14.43
N ALA A 436 -23.60 2.50 14.05
CA ALA A 436 -23.70 3.28 12.83
C ALA A 436 -22.84 2.62 11.76
N MET A 437 -23.47 2.19 10.66
CA MET A 437 -22.75 1.86 9.42
C MET A 437 -22.71 3.12 8.52
N PRO A 438 -21.53 3.56 8.04
CA PRO A 438 -21.48 4.59 7.02
C PRO A 438 -21.96 4.06 5.66
N ALA A 439 -22.59 4.94 4.88
CA ALA A 439 -22.65 4.77 3.43
C ALA A 439 -21.28 5.18 2.87
N GLY A 440 -20.49 4.21 2.40
CA GLY A 440 -19.14 4.39 1.85
C GLY A 440 -18.05 3.87 2.79
N GLN A 441 -17.37 2.78 2.41
CA GLN A 441 -16.21 2.23 3.12
C GLN A 441 -15.15 3.30 3.32
N ILE A 442 -14.82 3.62 4.58
CA ILE A 442 -13.72 4.54 4.91
C ILE A 442 -12.43 3.76 4.83
N ARG A 443 -11.51 4.25 3.98
CA ARG A 443 -10.19 3.66 3.74
C ARG A 443 -9.19 4.37 4.61
N ALA A 444 -8.39 3.60 5.31
CA ALA A 444 -7.24 4.12 6.01
C ALA A 444 -6.04 3.21 5.81
N VAL A 445 -4.87 3.72 6.13
CA VAL A 445 -3.64 2.96 6.24
C VAL A 445 -3.31 2.92 7.72
N TYR A 446 -3.30 1.71 8.28
CA TYR A 446 -2.77 1.50 9.63
C TYR A 446 -1.28 1.19 9.52
N ASP A 447 -0.44 1.95 10.20
CA ASP A 447 0.98 1.68 10.30
C ASP A 447 1.35 1.38 11.75
N SER A 448 1.74 0.14 12.04
CA SER A 448 2.11 -0.31 13.39
C SER A 448 3.46 0.22 13.87
N GLY A 449 4.36 0.65 12.97
CA GLY A 449 5.65 1.22 13.36
C GLY A 449 5.55 2.72 13.61
N LEU A 450 4.67 3.40 12.87
CA LEU A 450 4.36 4.82 13.08
C LEU A 450 3.21 5.06 14.06
N ASP A 451 2.52 3.99 14.46
CA ASP A 451 1.33 4.03 15.32
C ASP A 451 0.34 5.10 14.87
N SER A 452 -0.06 4.97 13.61
CA SER A 452 -0.96 5.93 12.99
C SER A 452 -2.01 5.24 12.14
N VAL A 453 -3.17 5.88 12.04
CA VAL A 453 -4.21 5.53 11.07
C VAL A 453 -4.44 6.73 10.17
N ALA A 454 -4.09 6.59 8.90
CA ALA A 454 -4.17 7.68 7.92
C ALA A 454 -5.27 7.41 6.89
N MET A 455 -6.32 8.23 6.89
CA MET A 455 -7.31 8.26 5.80
C MET A 455 -6.73 9.01 4.60
N ASN A 456 -6.33 8.28 3.56
CA ASN A 456 -5.83 8.85 2.32
C ASN A 456 -6.97 9.30 1.41
N GLY A 457 -7.44 10.54 1.63
CA GLY A 457 -8.52 11.13 0.84
C GLY A 457 -9.88 10.45 1.07
N GLY A 458 -10.96 11.21 0.87
CA GLY A 458 -12.31 10.74 1.11
C GLY A 458 -12.95 11.37 2.34
N THR A 459 -14.16 10.92 2.65
CA THR A 459 -15.08 11.57 3.59
C THR A 459 -15.65 10.52 4.53
N MET A 460 -15.30 10.58 5.81
CA MET A 460 -15.94 9.78 6.84
C MET A 460 -17.27 10.43 7.20
N THR A 461 -18.37 9.80 6.79
CA THR A 461 -19.73 10.27 7.04
C THR A 461 -20.36 9.41 8.11
N ILE A 462 -20.59 9.95 9.29
CA ILE A 462 -21.14 9.23 10.42
C ILE A 462 -22.59 9.66 10.62
N PRO A 463 -23.56 8.82 10.27
CA PRO A 463 -24.96 9.06 10.58
C PRO A 463 -25.23 8.69 12.04
N TYR A 464 -25.65 9.66 12.84
CA TYR A 464 -26.17 9.45 14.18
C TYR A 464 -27.70 9.54 14.16
N VAL A 465 -28.38 8.46 14.55
CA VAL A 465 -29.85 8.43 14.62
C VAL A 465 -30.28 8.75 16.04
N THR A 466 -31.06 9.80 16.22
CA THR A 466 -31.68 10.11 17.53
C THR A 466 -33.17 9.77 17.52
N SER A 467 -33.66 9.22 18.63
CA SER A 467 -35.10 8.99 18.81
C SER A 467 -35.80 10.30 19.20
N ALA A 468 -36.52 10.92 18.26
CA ALA A 468 -37.39 12.05 18.54
C ALA A 468 -38.85 11.60 18.78
N PRO A 469 -39.69 12.41 19.46
CA PRO A 469 -41.11 12.10 19.68
C PRO A 469 -41.95 11.93 18.40
N THR A 470 -41.44 12.32 17.22
CA THR A 470 -42.18 12.35 15.94
C THR A 470 -41.53 11.57 14.80
N GLY A 471 -40.43 10.84 15.03
CA GLY A 471 -39.72 10.04 14.01
C GLY A 471 -38.20 10.01 14.20
N GLU A 472 -37.53 9.10 13.49
CA GLU A 472 -36.07 9.01 13.44
C GLU A 472 -35.49 10.18 12.64
N THR A 473 -34.43 10.82 13.15
CA THR A 473 -33.71 11.87 12.43
C THR A 473 -32.21 11.63 12.48
N THR A 474 -31.52 11.95 11.39
CA THR A 474 -30.09 11.71 11.21
C THR A 474 -29.31 13.02 11.33
N VAL A 475 -28.30 13.03 12.20
CA VAL A 475 -27.21 14.01 12.20
C VAL A 475 -26.03 13.37 11.49
N THR A 476 -25.34 14.14 10.65
CA THR A 476 -24.26 13.65 9.80
C THR A 476 -22.99 14.43 10.08
N HIS A 477 -21.97 13.76 10.61
CA HIS A 477 -20.62 14.32 10.75
C HIS A 477 -19.75 13.86 9.59
N THR A 478 -18.99 14.79 9.02
CA THR A 478 -18.17 14.60 7.83
C THR A 478 -16.73 14.98 8.16
N LEU A 479 -15.82 14.01 8.20
CA LEU A 479 -14.38 14.23 8.43
C LEU A 479 -13.58 13.97 7.14
N VAL A 480 -12.65 14.85 6.77
CA VAL A 480 -11.89 14.78 5.52
C VAL A 480 -10.39 14.63 5.79
N SER A 481 -9.77 13.62 5.15
CA SER A 481 -8.34 13.32 5.23
C SER A 481 -7.79 13.34 6.66
N ALA A 482 -8.35 12.48 7.51
CA ALA A 482 -7.97 12.38 8.91
C ALA A 482 -6.70 11.54 9.11
N LEU A 483 -5.84 11.96 10.03
CA LEU A 483 -4.69 11.21 10.53
C LEU A 483 -4.82 11.11 12.04
N TRP A 484 -5.10 9.90 12.52
CA TRP A 484 -5.01 9.57 13.94
C TRP A 484 -3.57 9.24 14.26
N ASP A 485 -2.99 10.02 15.15
CA ASP A 485 -1.76 9.70 15.84
C ASP A 485 -2.15 8.91 17.10
N LEU A 486 -1.86 7.62 17.09
CA LEU A 486 -2.26 6.71 18.16
C LEU A 486 -1.42 6.87 19.42
N GLU A 487 -0.25 7.52 19.31
CA GLU A 487 0.60 7.85 20.45
C GLU A 487 -0.01 9.02 21.25
N SER A 488 -0.35 10.11 20.55
CA SER A 488 -0.98 11.27 21.21
C SER A 488 -2.49 11.10 21.43
N GLY A 489 -3.10 10.11 20.79
CA GLY A 489 -4.55 9.92 20.73
C GLY A 489 -5.27 11.03 19.98
N GLN A 490 -4.55 11.92 19.30
CA GLN A 490 -5.10 13.07 18.60
C GLN A 490 -5.37 12.76 17.14
N VAL A 491 -6.41 13.41 16.61
CA VAL A 491 -6.69 13.40 15.17
C VAL A 491 -6.34 14.76 14.56
N THR A 492 -5.64 14.72 13.43
CA THR A 492 -5.51 15.87 12.52
C THR A 492 -6.37 15.64 11.29
N TYR A 493 -6.93 16.68 10.71
CA TYR A 493 -7.87 16.55 9.59
C TYR A 493 -7.80 17.78 8.68
N ALA A 494 -8.15 17.61 7.41
CA ALA A 494 -8.16 18.68 6.42
C ALA A 494 -9.48 19.47 6.40
N GLY A 495 -10.55 18.87 6.92
CA GLY A 495 -11.85 19.54 7.02
C GLY A 495 -12.85 18.74 7.86
N PHE A 496 -13.76 19.48 8.49
CA PHE A 496 -14.88 18.94 9.23
C PHE A 496 -16.17 19.64 8.79
N ASP A 497 -17.26 18.91 8.70
CA ASP A 497 -18.60 19.47 8.51
C ASP A 497 -19.63 18.69 9.34
N CYS A 498 -20.67 19.39 9.79
CA CYS A 498 -21.77 18.83 10.58
C CYS A 498 -23.10 19.29 10.00
N ALA A 499 -23.90 18.33 9.54
CA ALA A 499 -25.21 18.58 8.93
C ALA A 499 -26.33 17.86 9.67
N GLU A 500 -27.47 18.51 9.81
CA GLU A 500 -28.68 17.91 10.38
C GLU A 500 -29.78 17.76 9.34
N GLY A 501 -30.58 16.69 9.46
CA GLY A 501 -31.84 16.56 8.76
C GLY A 501 -32.92 17.56 9.25
N ALA A 502 -34.20 17.23 9.06
CA ALA A 502 -35.34 18.11 9.38
C ALA A 502 -35.65 18.27 10.90
N TYR A 503 -34.63 18.22 11.75
CA TYR A 503 -34.72 18.07 13.21
C TYR A 503 -35.11 19.37 13.94
N GLY A 504 -34.51 20.50 13.54
CA GLY A 504 -34.41 21.70 14.38
C GLY A 504 -35.72 22.27 14.92
N ALA A 505 -36.77 22.34 14.08
CA ALA A 505 -38.01 23.02 14.45
C ALA A 505 -38.87 22.25 15.48
N VAL A 506 -38.59 20.95 15.70
CA VAL A 506 -39.44 20.06 16.53
C VAL A 506 -38.98 20.01 17.99
N VAL A 507 -37.67 20.13 18.24
CA VAL A 507 -37.09 20.04 19.60
C VAL A 507 -36.43 21.34 20.07
N ASN A 508 -36.56 22.43 19.30
CA ASN A 508 -36.04 23.77 19.63
C ASN A 508 -34.51 23.84 19.76
N GLN A 509 -33.75 23.05 18.98
CA GLN A 509 -32.29 22.98 19.08
C GLN A 509 -31.61 22.69 17.74
N PHE A 510 -30.39 23.20 17.55
CA PHE A 510 -29.40 22.78 16.54
C PHE A 510 -28.25 22.09 17.27
N LEU A 511 -28.19 20.77 17.16
CA LEU A 511 -27.24 19.88 17.83
C LEU A 511 -25.78 20.15 17.40
N CYS A 512 -25.53 20.31 16.10
CA CYS A 512 -24.21 20.54 15.53
C CYS A 512 -23.53 21.79 16.13
N ALA A 513 -24.27 22.90 16.27
CA ALA A 513 -23.74 24.11 16.93
C ALA A 513 -24.00 24.17 18.44
N ASN A 514 -24.74 23.20 18.97
CA ASN A 514 -25.17 23.13 20.36
C ASN A 514 -25.91 24.40 20.81
N THR A 515 -26.96 24.78 20.08
CA THR A 515 -27.79 25.96 20.34
C THR A 515 -29.27 25.62 20.47
N ASP A 516 -30.03 26.45 21.19
CA ASP A 516 -31.50 26.47 21.16
C ASP A 516 -32.03 27.57 20.23
N TYR A 517 -33.27 27.43 19.72
CA TYR A 517 -33.90 28.40 18.79
C TYR A 517 -34.73 29.48 19.48
N GLY A 518 -34.47 29.71 20.77
CA GLY A 518 -35.18 30.72 21.53
C GLY A 518 -36.71 30.54 21.58
N LEU A 519 -37.43 31.66 21.55
CA LEU A 519 -38.89 31.77 21.68
C LEU A 519 -39.63 31.65 20.35
N ASN A 520 -38.96 31.94 19.23
CA ASN A 520 -39.58 31.97 17.90
C ASN A 520 -39.42 30.65 17.11
N LEU A 521 -38.63 29.70 17.63
CA LEU A 521 -38.35 28.36 17.06
C LEU A 521 -37.68 28.38 15.67
N THR A 522 -37.01 29.48 15.31
CA THR A 522 -36.34 29.66 14.02
C THR A 522 -34.84 29.69 14.26
N ASN A 523 -34.08 28.86 13.54
CA ASN A 523 -32.62 28.89 13.61
C ASN A 523 -32.09 30.18 12.96
N GLU A 524 -31.50 31.05 13.76
CA GLU A 524 -30.84 32.28 13.31
C GLU A 524 -29.32 32.24 13.51
N THR A 525 -28.82 31.16 14.11
CA THR A 525 -27.41 30.89 14.35
C THR A 525 -26.72 30.46 13.06
N THR A 526 -25.54 31.02 12.81
CA THR A 526 -24.62 30.55 11.75
C THR A 526 -23.39 29.91 12.37
N THR A 527 -22.91 28.83 11.77
CA THR A 527 -21.72 28.09 12.22
C THR A 527 -20.75 27.93 11.06
N ASP A 528 -19.46 28.08 11.35
CA ASP A 528 -18.35 27.91 10.42
C ASP A 528 -17.44 26.80 10.94
N TYR A 529 -17.51 25.65 10.27
CA TYR A 529 -16.70 24.45 10.56
C TYR A 529 -15.35 24.45 9.83
N VAL A 530 -15.03 25.48 9.04
CA VAL A 530 -13.72 25.62 8.38
C VAL A 530 -12.69 26.29 9.31
N ALA A 531 -13.15 27.03 10.31
CA ALA A 531 -12.29 27.62 11.33
C ALA A 531 -11.88 26.56 12.38
N GLU A 532 -10.66 26.65 12.90
CA GLU A 532 -10.15 25.77 13.96
C GLU A 532 -9.79 26.55 15.23
N PRO A 533 -10.50 26.35 16.37
CA PRO A 533 -11.72 25.53 16.51
C PRO A 533 -12.91 26.11 15.74
N ALA A 534 -13.93 25.29 15.46
CA ALA A 534 -15.15 25.73 14.77
C ALA A 534 -15.76 26.96 15.46
N THR A 535 -16.34 27.89 14.70
CA THR A 535 -16.90 29.12 15.28
C THR A 535 -18.39 29.23 15.02
N ARG A 536 -19.12 29.84 15.97
CA ARG A 536 -20.55 30.16 15.79
C ARG A 536 -20.84 31.63 16.07
N VAL A 537 -21.86 32.14 15.40
CA VAL A 537 -22.45 33.46 15.65
C VAL A 537 -23.92 33.26 15.99
N LEU A 538 -24.30 33.58 17.23
CA LEU A 538 -25.70 33.54 17.66
C LEU A 538 -26.48 34.66 16.99
N GLY A 539 -27.63 34.33 16.41
CA GLY A 539 -28.56 35.28 15.81
C GLY A 539 -29.86 35.36 16.63
N GLY A 540 -30.57 36.47 16.48
CA GLY A 540 -31.93 36.61 17.02
C GLY A 540 -32.05 36.34 18.53
N ASP A 541 -32.92 35.39 18.88
CA ASP A 541 -33.14 34.93 20.27
C ASP A 541 -32.56 33.54 20.57
N ASP A 542 -31.67 33.05 19.71
CA ASP A 542 -30.93 31.80 19.92
C ASP A 542 -29.96 31.89 21.12
N ALA A 543 -29.88 30.83 21.91
CA ALA A 543 -28.93 30.72 23.01
C ALA A 543 -27.96 29.54 22.84
N ALA A 544 -26.74 29.73 23.31
CA ALA A 544 -25.73 28.70 23.40
C ALA A 544 -26.01 27.72 24.55
N LEU A 545 -26.01 26.42 24.25
CA LEU A 545 -26.13 25.35 25.25
C LEU A 545 -24.75 24.79 25.65
N GLY A 546 -23.75 24.87 24.77
CA GLY A 546 -22.39 24.40 25.04
C GLY A 546 -21.41 24.68 23.91
N PRO A 547 -20.28 23.94 23.83
CA PRO A 547 -19.39 23.98 22.66
C PRO A 547 -20.05 23.32 21.44
N GLN A 548 -19.71 23.81 20.26
CA GLN A 548 -20.06 23.23 18.96
C GLN A 548 -19.25 21.96 18.69
N HIS A 549 -19.81 21.03 17.91
CA HIS A 549 -19.07 19.87 17.44
C HIS A 549 -17.95 20.31 16.49
N GLN A 550 -16.83 19.60 16.54
CA GLN A 550 -15.63 19.89 15.76
C GLN A 550 -14.84 18.61 15.46
N GLY A 551 -13.95 18.62 14.47
CA GLY A 551 -13.25 17.41 14.04
C GLY A 551 -12.33 16.82 15.11
N SER A 552 -11.80 17.63 16.02
CA SER A 552 -10.97 17.15 17.15
C SER A 552 -11.74 16.29 18.16
N ASP A 553 -13.08 16.31 18.13
CA ASP A 553 -13.92 15.40 18.90
C ASP A 553 -13.70 13.93 18.46
N TYR A 554 -13.10 13.70 17.30
CA TYR A 554 -12.71 12.37 16.78
C TYR A 554 -11.30 11.92 17.20
N SER A 555 -10.74 12.52 18.25
CA SER A 555 -9.53 12.01 18.91
C SER A 555 -9.81 10.64 19.55
N ALA A 556 -9.01 9.64 19.22
CA ALA A 556 -9.20 8.25 19.62
C ALA A 556 -7.88 7.61 20.00
N ASN A 557 -7.92 6.76 21.01
CA ASN A 557 -6.79 5.97 21.50
C ASN A 557 -6.78 4.60 20.85
N PHE A 558 -5.57 4.05 20.66
CA PHE A 558 -5.40 2.66 20.28
C PHE A 558 -5.86 1.72 21.40
N VAL A 559 -6.58 0.67 21.04
CA VAL A 559 -7.03 -0.37 21.98
C VAL A 559 -6.40 -1.71 21.66
N SER A 560 -6.52 -2.18 20.41
CA SER A 560 -5.97 -3.48 20.01
C SER A 560 -5.79 -3.62 18.51
N TRP A 561 -4.86 -4.48 18.12
CA TRP A 561 -4.66 -4.99 16.77
C TRP A 561 -4.33 -6.49 16.85
N ASP A 562 -5.10 -7.33 16.18
CA ASP A 562 -4.89 -8.80 16.18
C ASP A 562 -4.26 -9.35 14.88
N GLY A 563 -3.83 -8.45 13.98
CA GLY A 563 -3.35 -8.82 12.64
C GLY A 563 -4.43 -8.76 11.56
N SER A 564 -5.70 -8.62 11.95
CA SER A 564 -6.84 -8.54 11.03
C SER A 564 -7.78 -7.39 11.37
N THR A 565 -7.95 -7.07 12.66
CA THR A 565 -8.92 -6.11 13.17
C THR A 565 -8.20 -5.10 14.08
N LEU A 566 -8.40 -3.81 13.80
CA LEU A 566 -7.91 -2.68 14.58
C LEU A 566 -9.09 -2.04 15.32
N ILE A 567 -8.92 -1.80 16.62
CA ILE A 567 -9.93 -1.13 17.44
C ILE A 567 -9.35 0.16 18.00
N LEU A 568 -10.05 1.27 17.77
CA LEU A 568 -9.79 2.58 18.37
C LEU A 568 -11.01 3.02 19.20
N GLU A 569 -10.77 3.71 20.31
CA GLU A 569 -11.82 4.19 21.20
C GLU A 569 -11.57 5.64 21.61
N SER A 570 -12.64 6.44 21.67
CA SER A 570 -12.55 7.78 22.25
C SER A 570 -12.19 7.71 23.74
N PRO A 571 -11.51 8.73 24.31
CA PRO A 571 -11.19 8.76 25.75
C PRO A 571 -12.38 8.56 26.68
N ASP A 572 -13.58 8.98 26.25
CA ASP A 572 -14.81 8.89 27.04
C ASP A 572 -15.60 7.59 26.79
N TRP A 573 -15.06 6.61 26.05
CA TRP A 573 -15.73 5.33 25.81
C TRP A 573 -15.65 4.42 27.04
N THR A 574 -16.80 3.94 27.52
CA THR A 574 -16.88 2.89 28.53
C THR A 574 -17.85 1.81 28.08
N ALA A 575 -17.35 0.59 27.86
CA ALA A 575 -18.21 -0.54 27.54
C ALA A 575 -18.99 -0.96 28.81
N ASN A 576 -20.32 -0.80 28.80
CA ASN A 576 -21.20 -1.45 29.79
C ASN A 576 -22.13 -2.46 29.10
N PRO A 577 -21.71 -3.73 28.96
CA PRO A 577 -22.54 -4.75 28.33
C PRO A 577 -23.68 -5.24 29.21
N ASP A 578 -23.64 -4.99 30.53
CA ASP A 578 -24.53 -5.63 31.51
C ASP A 578 -25.35 -4.60 32.32
N GLY A 579 -26.34 -4.02 31.65
CA GLY A 579 -27.59 -3.52 32.22
C GLY A 579 -27.58 -2.88 33.62
N ALA A 580 -27.19 -1.61 33.73
CA ALA A 580 -27.80 -0.56 34.57
C ALA A 580 -26.87 0.67 34.63
N GLY A 581 -27.09 1.64 33.74
CA GLY A 581 -26.31 2.88 33.64
C GLY A 581 -25.72 3.02 32.25
N GLY A 582 -26.27 3.95 31.46
CA GLY A 582 -26.00 4.08 30.02
C GLY A 582 -24.52 4.25 29.68
N ALA A 583 -24.15 3.83 28.47
CA ALA A 583 -22.85 4.15 27.90
C ALA A 583 -22.64 5.68 27.93
N THR A 584 -21.43 6.11 28.29
CA THR A 584 -21.01 7.51 28.16
C THR A 584 -20.99 7.93 26.67
N ALA A 585 -20.99 9.22 26.38
CA ALA A 585 -21.09 9.79 25.02
C ALA A 585 -19.82 9.61 24.16
N GLY A 586 -19.10 8.49 24.32
CA GLY A 586 -17.92 8.14 23.53
C GLY A 586 -18.25 7.30 22.28
N TYR A 587 -17.23 6.95 21.51
CA TYR A 587 -17.36 6.09 20.33
C TYR A 587 -16.22 5.06 20.21
N GLN A 588 -16.47 4.01 19.43
CA GLN A 588 -15.51 2.96 19.07
C GLN A 588 -15.46 2.83 17.53
N LEU A 589 -14.26 2.78 16.97
CA LEU A 589 -13.98 2.56 15.55
C LEU A 589 -13.31 1.21 15.38
N ILE A 590 -13.84 0.38 14.48
CA ILE A 590 -13.31 -0.95 14.17
C ILE A 590 -12.93 -0.98 12.71
N PHE A 591 -11.63 -1.14 12.43
CA PHE A 591 -11.10 -1.33 11.09
C PHE A 591 -10.73 -2.79 10.85
N VAL A 592 -10.83 -3.24 9.61
CA VAL A 592 -10.41 -4.58 9.15
C VAL A 592 -9.37 -4.46 8.05
N ALA A 593 -8.36 -5.34 8.04
CA ALA A 593 -7.36 -5.42 6.97
C ALA A 593 -8.01 -5.80 5.63
N GLY A 594 -7.63 -5.14 4.54
CA GLY A 594 -8.02 -5.53 3.18
C GLY A 594 -7.16 -6.67 2.61
N GLY A 595 -7.73 -7.51 1.75
CA GLY A 595 -7.01 -8.51 0.96
C GLY A 595 -6.88 -8.12 -0.52
N PRO A 596 -5.88 -8.63 -1.28
CA PRO A 596 -5.78 -8.36 -2.71
C PRO A 596 -6.85 -9.13 -3.51
N PRO A 597 -7.28 -8.63 -4.68
CA PRO A 597 -8.19 -9.34 -5.57
C PRO A 597 -7.68 -10.71 -5.98
N SER A 598 -8.58 -11.69 -6.02
CA SER A 598 -8.33 -12.98 -6.66
C SER A 598 -8.64 -12.89 -8.14
N VAL A 599 -7.60 -12.85 -8.98
CA VAL A 599 -7.70 -12.83 -10.44
C VAL A 599 -7.56 -14.25 -11.00
N THR A 600 -8.33 -14.57 -12.03
CA THR A 600 -8.24 -15.86 -12.75
C THR A 600 -8.46 -15.65 -14.23
N ILE A 601 -7.47 -16.01 -15.04
CA ILE A 601 -7.56 -16.00 -16.50
C ILE A 601 -8.39 -17.20 -16.97
N THR A 602 -9.43 -16.93 -17.75
CA THR A 602 -10.34 -17.94 -18.33
C THR A 602 -10.07 -18.18 -19.82
N ALA A 603 -9.48 -17.20 -20.52
CA ALA A 603 -8.91 -17.32 -21.86
C ALA A 603 -7.79 -16.30 -22.07
N PRO A 604 -6.72 -16.63 -22.82
CA PRO A 604 -6.47 -17.90 -23.50
C PRO A 604 -6.04 -19.02 -22.53
N GLN A 605 -6.03 -20.28 -22.98
CA GLN A 605 -5.47 -21.38 -22.18
C GLN A 605 -3.93 -21.39 -22.27
N ALA A 606 -3.26 -21.89 -21.23
CA ALA A 606 -1.81 -22.00 -21.22
C ALA A 606 -1.29 -22.80 -22.43
N GLY A 607 -0.30 -22.25 -23.14
CA GLY A 607 0.28 -22.87 -24.34
C GLY A 607 -0.53 -22.64 -25.62
N THR A 608 -1.47 -21.69 -25.62
CA THR A 608 -2.17 -21.27 -26.84
C THR A 608 -1.15 -20.83 -27.90
N LEU A 609 -1.33 -21.34 -29.11
CA LEU A 609 -0.52 -21.00 -30.28
C LEU A 609 -1.38 -20.13 -31.21
N SER A 610 -0.90 -18.93 -31.54
CA SER A 610 -1.58 -17.97 -32.43
C SER A 610 -0.65 -17.53 -33.57
N THR A 611 -1.20 -16.88 -34.58
CA THR A 611 -0.43 -16.16 -35.60
C THR A 611 -0.55 -14.65 -35.37
N GLU A 612 0.45 -13.88 -35.78
CA GLU A 612 0.44 -12.40 -35.66
C GLU A 612 -0.77 -11.78 -36.38
N SER A 613 -1.32 -12.47 -37.38
CA SER A 613 -2.50 -12.08 -38.15
C SER A 613 -3.84 -12.33 -37.45
N ILE A 614 -3.87 -12.96 -36.27
CA ILE A 614 -5.10 -13.32 -35.54
C ILE A 614 -5.08 -12.74 -34.12
N PRO A 615 -6.07 -11.90 -33.74
CA PRO A 615 -6.16 -11.42 -32.37
C PRO A 615 -6.40 -12.53 -31.34
N VAL A 616 -5.72 -12.43 -30.21
CA VAL A 616 -5.91 -13.34 -29.08
C VAL A 616 -7.11 -12.88 -28.25
N ASN A 617 -8.05 -13.79 -27.99
CA ASN A 617 -9.19 -13.51 -27.12
C ASN A 617 -8.75 -13.55 -25.64
N LEU A 618 -8.95 -12.44 -24.93
CA LEU A 618 -8.57 -12.28 -23.53
C LEU A 618 -9.83 -12.24 -22.65
N ALA A 619 -9.88 -13.08 -21.63
CA ALA A 619 -10.96 -13.11 -20.66
C ALA A 619 -10.43 -13.53 -19.28
N ALA A 620 -10.81 -12.80 -18.25
CA ALA A 620 -10.45 -13.09 -16.86
C ALA A 620 -11.56 -12.63 -15.92
N THR A 621 -11.60 -13.19 -14.71
CA THR A 621 -12.47 -12.77 -13.61
C THR A 621 -11.63 -12.27 -12.45
N ALA A 622 -12.11 -11.26 -11.73
CA ALA A 622 -11.48 -10.78 -10.51
C ALA A 622 -12.52 -10.61 -9.40
N ASN A 623 -12.32 -11.25 -8.26
CA ASN A 623 -13.20 -11.11 -7.10
C ASN A 623 -12.38 -10.72 -5.88
N ASP A 624 -12.92 -9.80 -5.12
CA ASP A 624 -12.34 -9.30 -3.89
C ASP A 624 -13.33 -9.44 -2.72
N GLY A 625 -12.79 -9.68 -1.52
CA GLY A 625 -13.60 -9.87 -0.31
C GLY A 625 -14.31 -8.59 0.15
N GLU A 626 -13.66 -7.45 -0.07
CA GLU A 626 -14.09 -6.14 0.40
C GLU A 626 -14.85 -5.36 -0.69
N ASP A 627 -14.47 -5.52 -1.96
CA ASP A 627 -15.01 -4.78 -3.11
C ASP A 627 -15.98 -5.58 -4.00
N GLY A 628 -16.01 -6.91 -3.86
CA GLY A 628 -16.81 -7.77 -4.73
C GLY A 628 -16.19 -7.98 -6.11
N ASP A 629 -17.01 -7.94 -7.17
CA ASP A 629 -16.57 -8.26 -8.54
C ASP A 629 -15.86 -7.06 -9.21
N LEU A 630 -14.57 -7.23 -9.48
CA LEU A 630 -13.70 -6.23 -10.11
C LEU A 630 -13.35 -6.57 -11.57
N SER A 631 -14.00 -7.58 -12.16
CA SER A 631 -13.62 -8.13 -13.48
C SER A 631 -13.59 -7.09 -14.61
N ALA A 632 -14.42 -6.04 -14.52
CA ALA A 632 -14.49 -4.97 -15.53
C ALA A 632 -13.28 -4.02 -15.50
N GLN A 633 -12.47 -4.04 -14.43
CA GLN A 633 -11.34 -3.13 -14.22
C GLN A 633 -10.00 -3.78 -14.56
N ILE A 634 -10.00 -5.06 -14.98
CA ILE A 634 -8.78 -5.80 -15.33
C ILE A 634 -8.03 -5.10 -16.46
N GLN A 635 -6.74 -4.88 -16.23
CA GLN A 635 -5.78 -4.43 -17.22
C GLN A 635 -4.94 -5.61 -17.69
N TRP A 636 -4.63 -5.64 -18.99
CA TRP A 636 -3.85 -6.69 -19.61
C TRP A 636 -2.49 -6.16 -20.08
N SER A 637 -1.43 -6.93 -19.88
CA SER A 637 -0.11 -6.64 -20.41
C SER A 637 0.58 -7.90 -20.94
N SER A 638 1.59 -7.67 -21.77
CA SER A 638 2.49 -8.64 -22.37
C SER A 638 3.92 -8.24 -22.00
N ASP A 639 4.76 -9.20 -21.66
CA ASP A 639 6.19 -8.97 -21.39
C ASP A 639 6.97 -8.47 -22.62
N ILE A 640 6.44 -8.68 -23.83
CA ILE A 640 7.04 -8.23 -25.09
C ILE A 640 6.37 -6.94 -25.59
N ASP A 641 5.04 -6.87 -25.56
CA ASP A 641 4.27 -5.78 -26.21
C ASP A 641 3.80 -4.69 -25.23
N GLY A 642 4.04 -4.87 -23.92
CA GLY A 642 3.58 -3.94 -22.90
C GLY A 642 2.06 -4.00 -22.71
N VAL A 643 1.43 -2.84 -22.49
CA VAL A 643 -0.02 -2.75 -22.21
C VAL A 643 -0.84 -3.13 -23.44
N LEU A 644 -1.79 -4.06 -23.28
CA LEU A 644 -2.62 -4.58 -24.35
C LEU A 644 -3.97 -3.85 -24.44
N THR A 645 -4.44 -3.63 -25.67
CA THR A 645 -5.77 -3.07 -25.96
C THR A 645 -6.61 -4.09 -26.73
N MET A 646 -7.95 -3.99 -26.64
CA MET A 646 -8.84 -4.93 -27.33
C MET A 646 -9.21 -4.45 -28.74
N PRO A 647 -9.15 -5.31 -29.77
CA PRO A 647 -8.72 -6.72 -29.73
C PRO A 647 -7.20 -6.86 -29.59
N ALA A 648 -6.73 -7.83 -28.79
CA ALA A 648 -5.30 -7.98 -28.49
C ALA A 648 -4.53 -8.53 -29.69
N GLN A 649 -3.72 -7.66 -30.31
CA GLN A 649 -2.71 -8.03 -31.29
C GLN A 649 -1.38 -8.18 -30.57
N LEU A 650 -0.71 -9.31 -30.79
CA LEU A 650 0.57 -9.63 -30.17
C LEU A 650 1.61 -9.79 -31.27
N SER A 651 2.83 -9.31 -31.02
CA SER A 651 3.96 -9.50 -31.95
C SER A 651 4.41 -10.96 -31.99
N VAL A 652 5.32 -11.32 -32.90
CA VAL A 652 5.87 -12.69 -32.92
C VAL A 652 6.75 -12.92 -31.69
N GLY A 653 6.46 -13.99 -30.94
CA GLY A 653 7.18 -14.32 -29.72
C GLY A 653 6.40 -15.24 -28.78
N THR A 654 7.07 -15.69 -27.71
CA THR A 654 6.35 -16.32 -26.59
C THR A 654 6.10 -15.25 -25.54
N HIS A 655 4.85 -14.86 -25.38
CA HIS A 655 4.38 -13.86 -24.45
C HIS A 655 3.99 -14.48 -23.13
N MET A 656 4.37 -13.82 -22.04
CA MET A 656 3.74 -13.97 -20.74
C MET A 656 2.69 -12.87 -20.58
N LEU A 657 1.43 -13.24 -20.79
CA LEU A 657 0.31 -12.32 -20.62
C LEU A 657 -0.01 -12.20 -19.13
N THR A 658 -0.20 -10.97 -18.64
CA THR A 658 -0.58 -10.69 -17.26
C THR A 658 -1.94 -10.00 -17.24
N ALA A 659 -2.91 -10.57 -16.53
CA ALA A 659 -4.15 -9.91 -16.17
C ALA A 659 -3.99 -9.38 -14.75
N SER A 660 -4.08 -8.07 -14.54
CA SER A 660 -3.94 -7.44 -13.23
C SER A 660 -5.09 -6.50 -12.95
N VAL A 661 -5.55 -6.48 -11.72
CA VAL A 661 -6.47 -5.46 -11.23
C VAL A 661 -6.02 -5.00 -9.87
N MET A 662 -6.11 -3.71 -9.65
CA MET A 662 -5.90 -3.10 -8.35
C MET A 662 -7.28 -2.94 -7.72
N ASP A 663 -7.44 -3.45 -6.51
CA ASP A 663 -8.62 -3.13 -5.72
C ASP A 663 -8.63 -1.65 -5.36
N SER A 664 -9.70 -1.27 -4.70
CA SER A 664 -9.86 0.08 -4.23
C SER A 664 -8.97 0.42 -3.00
N ASN A 665 -8.37 -0.58 -2.35
CA ASN A 665 -7.38 -0.46 -1.27
C ASN A 665 -5.93 -0.31 -1.79
N GLY A 666 -5.73 -0.33 -3.11
CA GLY A 666 -4.43 -0.22 -3.77
C GLY A 666 -3.66 -1.54 -3.83
N LEU A 667 -4.23 -2.66 -3.36
CA LEU A 667 -3.63 -3.98 -3.48
C LEU A 667 -3.90 -4.55 -4.87
N THR A 668 -2.88 -5.11 -5.49
CA THR A 668 -2.98 -5.64 -6.85
C THR A 668 -3.09 -7.16 -6.83
N GLY A 669 -4.16 -7.68 -7.40
CA GLY A 669 -4.30 -9.07 -7.77
C GLY A 669 -3.85 -9.28 -9.21
N PHE A 670 -3.22 -10.41 -9.51
CA PHE A 670 -2.87 -10.77 -10.88
C PHE A 670 -2.87 -12.27 -11.12
N ASP A 671 -2.97 -12.64 -12.40
CA ASP A 671 -2.76 -13.99 -12.91
C ASP A 671 -2.00 -13.91 -14.25
N THR A 672 -1.31 -14.97 -14.64
CA THR A 672 -0.49 -15.00 -15.87
C THR A 672 -0.72 -16.22 -16.73
N VAL A 673 -0.58 -16.04 -18.06
CA VAL A 673 -0.69 -17.14 -19.02
C VAL A 673 0.31 -17.00 -20.16
N ALA A 674 0.96 -18.10 -20.53
CA ALA A 674 1.88 -18.14 -21.66
C ALA A 674 1.15 -18.38 -22.99
N VAL A 675 1.45 -17.55 -23.99
CA VAL A 675 0.93 -17.63 -25.36
C VAL A 675 2.09 -17.52 -26.33
N THR A 676 2.14 -18.39 -27.34
CA THR A 676 3.16 -18.31 -28.40
C THR A 676 2.51 -17.80 -29.69
N VAL A 677 3.06 -16.73 -30.24
CA VAL A 677 2.69 -16.14 -31.51
C VAL A 677 3.79 -16.46 -32.51
N VAL A 678 3.40 -17.07 -33.64
CA VAL A 678 4.32 -17.42 -34.73
C VAL A 678 3.93 -16.66 -35.99
N ASN A 679 4.88 -16.48 -36.89
CA ASN A 679 4.64 -16.03 -38.26
C ASN A 679 4.35 -17.23 -39.18
N ALA A 680 3.20 -17.88 -38.95
CA ALA A 680 2.75 -18.97 -39.81
C ALA A 680 1.76 -18.47 -40.88
N PRO A 681 1.80 -19.00 -42.11
CA PRO A 681 0.90 -18.58 -43.18
C PRO A 681 -0.55 -18.99 -42.91
N VAL A 682 -1.50 -18.17 -43.36
CA VAL A 682 -2.94 -18.45 -43.32
C VAL A 682 -3.35 -19.07 -44.65
N LEU A 683 -3.94 -20.27 -44.61
CA LEU A 683 -4.31 -21.07 -45.79
C LEU A 683 -5.81 -21.38 -45.81
N THR A 684 -6.48 -21.15 -46.95
CA THR A 684 -7.89 -21.49 -47.21
C THR A 684 -8.05 -22.35 -48.45
N ILE A 685 -9.17 -23.08 -48.52
CA ILE A 685 -9.66 -23.73 -49.74
C ILE A 685 -10.93 -22.99 -50.13
N ASP A 686 -10.93 -22.39 -51.31
CA ASP A 686 -12.01 -21.55 -51.81
C ASP A 686 -12.96 -22.35 -52.72
N SER A 687 -12.45 -23.34 -53.44
CA SER A 687 -13.23 -24.25 -54.30
C SER A 687 -12.54 -25.62 -54.43
N PRO A 688 -13.28 -26.73 -54.56
CA PRO A 688 -14.74 -26.83 -54.46
C PRO A 688 -15.24 -26.62 -53.02
N SER A 689 -16.54 -26.47 -52.82
CA SER A 689 -17.15 -26.49 -51.48
C SER A 689 -17.15 -27.90 -50.89
N ASP A 690 -17.14 -28.00 -49.56
CA ASP A 690 -17.22 -29.28 -48.86
C ASP A 690 -18.52 -30.03 -49.19
N GLY A 691 -18.38 -31.30 -49.55
CA GLY A 691 -19.48 -32.17 -49.97
C GLY A 691 -19.84 -32.09 -51.46
N SER A 692 -19.05 -31.40 -52.31
CA SER A 692 -19.35 -31.32 -53.75
C SER A 692 -19.28 -32.69 -54.44
N GLU A 693 -20.16 -32.91 -55.41
CA GLU A 693 -20.22 -34.14 -56.20
C GLU A 693 -19.93 -33.85 -57.68
N PHE A 694 -19.18 -34.74 -58.32
CA PHE A 694 -18.76 -34.64 -59.71
C PHE A 694 -18.96 -35.99 -60.41
N VAL A 695 -19.13 -35.98 -61.72
CA VAL A 695 -19.14 -37.20 -62.55
C VAL A 695 -17.70 -37.53 -62.97
N ASP A 696 -17.38 -38.80 -63.24
CA ASP A 696 -16.08 -39.18 -63.79
C ASP A 696 -15.77 -38.39 -65.07
N GLY A 697 -14.52 -37.96 -65.23
CA GLY A 697 -14.10 -37.09 -66.32
C GLY A 697 -14.55 -35.63 -66.24
N ALA A 698 -15.35 -35.22 -65.24
CA ALA A 698 -15.68 -33.82 -65.01
C ALA A 698 -14.42 -32.99 -64.68
N ALA A 699 -14.38 -31.75 -65.16
CA ALA A 699 -13.27 -30.84 -64.89
C ALA A 699 -13.38 -30.29 -63.45
N ILE A 700 -12.52 -30.76 -62.56
CA ILE A 700 -12.41 -30.27 -61.18
C ILE A 700 -11.22 -29.32 -61.09
N VAL A 701 -11.43 -28.12 -60.54
CA VAL A 701 -10.36 -27.16 -60.25
C VAL A 701 -10.33 -26.92 -58.75
N LEU A 702 -9.20 -27.22 -58.12
CA LEU A 702 -8.94 -26.88 -56.73
C LEU A 702 -8.45 -25.44 -56.68
N GLU A 703 -9.11 -24.58 -55.92
CA GLU A 703 -8.71 -23.19 -55.71
C GLU A 703 -8.51 -22.94 -54.22
N GLY A 704 -7.40 -22.28 -53.86
CA GLY A 704 -7.11 -21.89 -52.49
C GLY A 704 -6.19 -20.69 -52.43
N ALA A 705 -6.27 -19.96 -51.31
CA ALA A 705 -5.45 -18.79 -51.04
C ALA A 705 -4.54 -19.04 -49.84
N ALA A 706 -3.29 -18.62 -49.95
CA ALA A 706 -2.31 -18.65 -48.88
C ALA A 706 -1.66 -17.29 -48.73
N ILE A 707 -1.90 -16.63 -47.60
CA ILE A 707 -1.37 -15.31 -47.28
C ILE A 707 -0.46 -15.42 -46.07
N ASP A 708 0.73 -14.87 -46.22
CA ASP A 708 1.75 -14.75 -45.19
C ASP A 708 2.09 -13.27 -44.96
N VAL A 709 2.43 -12.89 -43.73
CA VAL A 709 2.67 -11.47 -43.41
C VAL A 709 4.02 -10.98 -43.93
N GLU A 710 5.05 -11.83 -43.92
CA GLU A 710 6.38 -11.52 -44.44
C GLU A 710 6.49 -11.74 -45.96
N ASP A 711 5.93 -12.84 -46.45
CA ASP A 711 6.09 -13.27 -47.84
C ASP A 711 4.95 -12.81 -48.76
N GLY A 712 3.84 -12.31 -48.20
CA GLY A 712 2.66 -11.88 -48.96
C GLY A 712 1.85 -13.06 -49.50
N ASP A 713 1.39 -12.96 -50.75
CA ASP A 713 0.61 -14.03 -51.39
C ASP A 713 1.53 -15.16 -51.86
N ILE A 714 1.47 -16.29 -51.13
CA ILE A 714 2.23 -17.52 -51.41
C ILE A 714 1.34 -18.62 -52.00
N SER A 715 0.15 -18.30 -52.50
CA SER A 715 -0.83 -19.26 -53.02
C SER A 715 -0.27 -20.16 -54.13
N ALA A 716 0.70 -19.67 -54.90
CA ALA A 716 1.39 -20.45 -55.93
C ALA A 716 2.15 -21.68 -55.39
N SER A 717 2.49 -21.69 -54.10
CA SER A 717 3.25 -22.75 -53.43
C SER A 717 2.37 -23.82 -52.77
N ILE A 718 1.03 -23.64 -52.75
CA ILE A 718 0.10 -24.60 -52.15
C ILE A 718 0.31 -25.97 -52.77
N GLN A 719 0.45 -26.99 -51.93
CA GLN A 719 0.54 -28.41 -52.30
C GLN A 719 -0.78 -29.11 -51.98
N TRP A 720 -1.33 -29.80 -52.98
CA TRP A 720 -2.61 -30.50 -52.88
C TRP A 720 -2.41 -32.01 -52.80
N THR A 721 -3.13 -32.65 -51.89
CA THR A 721 -3.13 -34.11 -51.72
C THR A 721 -4.54 -34.64 -51.56
N SER A 722 -4.76 -35.87 -52.00
CA SER A 722 -5.95 -36.66 -51.74
C SER A 722 -5.58 -37.94 -51.00
N ASP A 723 -6.43 -38.33 -50.06
CA ASP A 723 -6.37 -39.64 -49.40
C ASP A 723 -6.44 -40.84 -50.37
N LEU A 724 -7.19 -40.73 -51.47
CA LEU A 724 -7.37 -41.79 -52.46
C LEU A 724 -6.37 -41.70 -53.63
N ALA A 725 -6.08 -40.49 -54.12
CA ALA A 725 -5.23 -40.30 -55.31
C ALA A 725 -3.77 -39.93 -54.98
N GLY A 726 -3.45 -39.64 -53.71
CA GLY A 726 -2.11 -39.22 -53.29
C GLY A 726 -1.80 -37.77 -53.67
N SER A 727 -0.58 -37.47 -54.09
CA SER A 727 -0.19 -36.10 -54.46
C SER A 727 -0.83 -35.68 -55.78
N LEU A 728 -1.50 -34.53 -55.77
CA LEU A 728 -2.23 -34.00 -56.93
C LEU A 728 -1.44 -32.94 -57.70
N GLY A 729 -0.54 -32.23 -57.02
CA GLY A 729 0.26 -31.16 -57.61
C GLY A 729 0.27 -29.91 -56.74
N SER A 730 0.63 -28.78 -57.35
CA SER A 730 0.79 -27.50 -56.66
C SER A 730 0.24 -26.30 -57.42
N GLY A 731 -0.16 -25.26 -56.70
CA GLY A 731 -0.61 -23.98 -57.24
C GLY A 731 -1.89 -23.46 -56.58
N ALA A 732 -2.15 -22.17 -56.75
CA ALA A 732 -3.35 -21.50 -56.25
C ALA A 732 -4.63 -22.02 -56.90
N ALA A 733 -4.56 -22.36 -58.19
CA ALA A 733 -5.61 -23.00 -58.96
C ALA A 733 -5.01 -24.23 -59.68
N LEU A 734 -5.53 -25.42 -59.39
CA LEU A 734 -5.02 -26.68 -59.91
C LEU A 734 -6.16 -27.51 -60.53
N PRO A 735 -6.20 -27.65 -61.87
CA PRO A 735 -7.06 -28.61 -62.54
C PRO A 735 -6.60 -30.04 -62.20
N VAL A 736 -7.52 -30.87 -61.72
CA VAL A 736 -7.25 -32.27 -61.34
C VAL A 736 -8.25 -33.21 -62.02
N ASN A 737 -7.77 -34.41 -62.35
CA ASN A 737 -8.61 -35.52 -62.76
C ASN A 737 -8.57 -36.55 -61.64
N LEU A 738 -9.68 -36.69 -60.92
CA LEU A 738 -9.81 -37.60 -59.79
C LEU A 738 -10.56 -38.85 -60.25
N VAL A 739 -10.15 -40.01 -59.73
CA VAL A 739 -10.81 -41.29 -60.02
C VAL A 739 -12.16 -41.37 -59.29
N PRO A 740 -13.11 -42.21 -59.73
CA PRO A 740 -14.35 -42.42 -58.98
C PRO A 740 -14.10 -42.85 -57.53
N GLY A 741 -14.78 -42.19 -56.59
CA GLY A 741 -14.63 -42.40 -55.15
C GLY A 741 -14.86 -41.14 -54.31
N ALA A 742 -14.90 -41.31 -52.99
CA ALA A 742 -14.89 -40.20 -52.05
C ALA A 742 -13.43 -39.78 -51.78
N HIS A 743 -13.16 -38.49 -51.91
CA HIS A 743 -11.85 -37.88 -51.69
C HIS A 743 -11.90 -36.93 -50.49
N LEU A 744 -10.90 -37.01 -49.62
CA LEU A 744 -10.53 -35.96 -48.68
C LEU A 744 -9.30 -35.23 -49.22
N ILE A 745 -9.53 -34.03 -49.73
CA ILE A 745 -8.49 -33.16 -50.26
C ILE A 745 -7.89 -32.35 -49.12
N THR A 746 -6.56 -32.35 -49.00
CA THR A 746 -5.82 -31.54 -48.01
C THR A 746 -4.90 -30.58 -48.75
N ALA A 747 -4.98 -29.28 -48.41
CA ALA A 747 -4.04 -28.27 -48.87
C ALA A 747 -2.98 -28.03 -47.79
N THR A 748 -1.73 -27.86 -48.21
CA THR A 748 -0.60 -27.50 -47.32
C THR A 748 0.26 -26.45 -48.01
N VAL A 749 0.93 -25.61 -47.24
CA VAL A 749 1.89 -24.61 -47.76
C VAL A 749 3.01 -24.43 -46.74
N MET A 750 4.16 -23.96 -47.19
CA MET A 750 5.29 -23.60 -46.35
C MET A 750 5.82 -22.23 -46.81
N ASP A 751 6.07 -21.34 -45.85
CA ASP A 751 6.65 -20.02 -46.10
C ASP A 751 8.16 -20.12 -46.44
N SER A 752 8.82 -18.99 -46.67
CA SER A 752 10.26 -18.94 -46.95
C SER A 752 11.15 -19.27 -45.73
N ASN A 753 10.59 -19.18 -44.51
CA ASN A 753 11.28 -19.43 -43.24
C ASN A 753 11.09 -20.87 -42.72
N GLY A 754 10.28 -21.68 -43.40
CA GLY A 754 9.99 -23.08 -43.06
C GLY A 754 8.77 -23.31 -42.16
N HIS A 755 7.95 -22.28 -41.89
CA HIS A 755 6.71 -22.42 -41.13
C HIS A 755 5.56 -22.93 -42.00
N THR A 756 4.66 -23.69 -41.39
CA THR A 756 3.44 -24.22 -42.00
C THR A 756 2.22 -23.65 -41.29
N PRO A 757 1.03 -23.59 -41.93
CA PRO A 757 -0.20 -23.16 -41.27
C PRO A 757 -0.45 -23.92 -39.97
N LEU A 758 -1.02 -23.23 -38.98
CA LEU A 758 -1.40 -23.86 -37.70
C LEU A 758 -2.43 -24.98 -37.89
N VAL A 759 -3.30 -24.83 -38.88
CA VAL A 759 -4.28 -25.83 -39.30
C VAL A 759 -4.26 -25.91 -40.82
N ASN A 760 -4.10 -27.13 -41.36
CA ASN A 760 -4.24 -27.38 -42.79
C ASN A 760 -5.72 -27.60 -43.12
N PRO A 761 -6.33 -26.81 -44.02
CA PRO A 761 -7.72 -26.99 -44.40
C PRO A 761 -7.90 -28.26 -45.24
N THR A 762 -9.09 -28.85 -45.14
CA THR A 762 -9.49 -30.02 -45.92
C THR A 762 -10.87 -29.83 -46.53
N VAL A 763 -11.11 -30.40 -47.71
CA VAL A 763 -12.43 -30.45 -48.36
C VAL A 763 -12.76 -31.88 -48.81
N ARG A 764 -14.00 -32.30 -48.60
CA ARG A 764 -14.55 -33.58 -49.06
C ARG A 764 -15.26 -33.38 -50.38
N LEU A 765 -15.01 -34.27 -51.34
CA LEU A 765 -15.76 -34.34 -52.58
C LEU A 765 -15.95 -35.79 -53.01
N ILE A 766 -16.94 -36.04 -53.86
CA ILE A 766 -17.23 -37.38 -54.39
C ILE A 766 -17.19 -37.32 -55.91
N VAL A 767 -16.44 -38.22 -56.54
CA VAL A 767 -16.49 -38.48 -57.98
C VAL A 767 -17.33 -39.74 -58.20
N GLN A 768 -18.46 -39.58 -58.87
CA GLN A 768 -19.36 -40.67 -59.23
C GLN A 768 -18.87 -41.38 -60.49
N GLN A 769 -19.00 -42.69 -60.55
CA GLN A 769 -18.57 -43.49 -61.69
C GLN A 769 -19.49 -43.24 -62.91
N ASP A 770 -18.90 -43.05 -64.08
CA ASP A 770 -19.55 -42.95 -65.40
C ASP A 770 -18.73 -43.83 -66.36
N ALA A 771 -19.23 -45.03 -66.65
CA ALA A 771 -18.49 -46.08 -67.34
C ALA A 771 -18.44 -45.90 -68.86
N ASP A 772 -19.41 -45.21 -69.46
CA ASP A 772 -19.47 -44.94 -70.90
C ASP A 772 -19.15 -43.48 -71.28
N ALA A 773 -18.83 -42.66 -70.28
CA ALA A 773 -18.32 -41.30 -70.38
C ALA A 773 -19.27 -40.36 -71.11
N ASP A 774 -20.56 -40.53 -70.89
CA ASP A 774 -21.62 -39.78 -71.54
C ASP A 774 -22.09 -38.56 -70.72
N GLY A 775 -21.63 -38.44 -69.48
CA GLY A 775 -21.94 -37.34 -68.56
C GLY A 775 -23.02 -37.67 -67.52
N LEU A 776 -23.57 -38.89 -67.53
CA LEU A 776 -24.46 -39.40 -66.49
C LEU A 776 -23.75 -40.43 -65.60
N PRO A 777 -23.94 -40.41 -64.28
CA PRO A 777 -23.38 -41.46 -63.43
C PRO A 777 -24.11 -42.80 -63.56
N ASP A 778 -23.35 -43.90 -63.58
CA ASP A 778 -23.85 -45.29 -63.65
C ASP A 778 -24.96 -45.56 -62.63
N VAL A 779 -24.80 -45.01 -61.41
CA VAL A 779 -25.74 -45.19 -60.29
C VAL A 779 -27.05 -44.47 -60.58
N TRP A 780 -27.00 -43.27 -61.16
CA TRP A 780 -28.17 -42.48 -61.50
C TRP A 780 -28.93 -43.10 -62.68
N GLU A 781 -28.20 -43.46 -63.73
CA GLU A 781 -28.73 -44.21 -64.89
C GLU A 781 -29.41 -45.51 -64.47
N THR A 782 -28.76 -46.30 -63.62
CA THR A 782 -29.34 -47.56 -63.11
C THR A 782 -30.58 -47.31 -62.25
N THR A 783 -30.59 -46.21 -61.49
CA THR A 783 -31.71 -45.86 -60.61
C THR A 783 -32.96 -45.49 -61.40
N PHE A 784 -32.81 -44.74 -62.49
CA PHE A 784 -33.93 -44.25 -63.30
C PHE A 784 -34.15 -45.05 -64.59
N GLY A 785 -33.25 -45.98 -64.92
CA GLY A 785 -33.36 -46.79 -66.15
C GLY A 785 -33.18 -45.98 -67.43
N VAL A 786 -32.47 -44.85 -67.35
CA VAL A 786 -32.13 -43.95 -68.47
C VAL A 786 -30.64 -44.08 -68.80
N GLY A 787 -30.26 -43.83 -70.05
CA GLY A 787 -28.85 -43.88 -70.48
C GLY A 787 -28.59 -43.18 -71.81
N ASP A 788 -29.45 -42.24 -72.17
CA ASP A 788 -29.17 -41.24 -73.22
C ASP A 788 -29.20 -39.87 -72.53
N PRO A 789 -28.05 -39.19 -72.35
CA PRO A 789 -27.98 -37.88 -71.70
C PRO A 789 -28.80 -36.81 -72.43
N LEU A 790 -28.97 -36.97 -73.74
CA LEU A 790 -29.77 -36.08 -74.59
C LEU A 790 -31.22 -36.57 -74.75
N GLY A 791 -31.57 -37.68 -74.09
CA GLY A 791 -32.92 -38.20 -74.00
C GLY A 791 -33.82 -37.30 -73.15
N ASP A 792 -35.12 -37.36 -73.43
CA ASP A 792 -36.20 -36.71 -72.68
C ASP A 792 -37.22 -37.83 -72.43
N ASP A 793 -36.91 -38.68 -71.44
CA ASP A 793 -37.57 -39.98 -71.24
C ASP A 793 -39.01 -39.85 -70.73
N ASP A 794 -39.38 -38.70 -70.16
CA ASP A 794 -40.74 -38.37 -69.72
C ASP A 794 -41.50 -37.39 -70.63
N GLY A 795 -40.81 -36.77 -71.60
CA GLY A 795 -41.38 -35.92 -72.64
C GLY A 795 -41.72 -34.50 -72.18
N ASP A 796 -41.09 -34.01 -71.12
CA ASP A 796 -41.35 -32.69 -70.52
C ASP A 796 -40.48 -31.55 -71.09
N THR A 797 -39.61 -31.86 -72.05
CA THR A 797 -38.65 -30.99 -72.74
C THR A 797 -37.36 -30.66 -72.00
N VAL A 798 -37.16 -31.17 -70.79
CA VAL A 798 -35.86 -31.18 -70.11
C VAL A 798 -35.15 -32.49 -70.47
N ILE A 799 -33.88 -32.42 -70.86
CA ILE A 799 -33.11 -33.63 -71.18
C ILE A 799 -32.51 -34.24 -69.91
N ASN A 800 -32.31 -35.55 -69.90
CA ASN A 800 -31.83 -36.32 -68.75
C ASN A 800 -30.58 -35.73 -68.07
N VAL A 801 -29.63 -35.20 -68.83
CA VAL A 801 -28.42 -34.55 -68.26
C VAL A 801 -28.73 -33.23 -67.54
N ASP A 802 -29.68 -32.45 -68.02
CA ASP A 802 -30.12 -31.21 -67.35
C ASP A 802 -30.88 -31.54 -66.07
N GLU A 803 -31.61 -32.66 -66.08
CA GLU A 803 -32.32 -33.17 -64.90
C GLU A 803 -31.37 -33.71 -63.83
N TYR A 804 -30.35 -34.48 -64.23
CA TYR A 804 -29.29 -34.91 -63.34
C TYR A 804 -28.61 -33.72 -62.67
N ASN A 805 -28.18 -32.73 -63.47
CA ASN A 805 -27.55 -31.50 -62.96
C ASN A 805 -28.51 -30.64 -62.12
N GLY A 806 -29.81 -30.71 -62.39
CA GLY A 806 -30.87 -30.03 -61.64
C GLY A 806 -31.35 -30.78 -60.39
N GLY A 807 -30.90 -32.03 -60.19
CA GLY A 807 -31.37 -32.92 -59.12
C GLY A 807 -32.84 -33.34 -59.28
N THR A 808 -33.38 -33.38 -60.50
CA THR A 808 -34.75 -33.81 -60.81
C THR A 808 -34.78 -35.27 -61.28
N ASN A 809 -35.98 -35.81 -61.51
CA ASN A 809 -36.21 -37.22 -61.82
C ASN A 809 -36.59 -37.35 -63.30
N PRO A 810 -35.81 -38.08 -64.13
CA PRO A 810 -35.98 -38.13 -65.58
C PRO A 810 -37.15 -38.98 -66.08
N LEU A 811 -37.99 -39.43 -65.16
CA LEU A 811 -39.22 -40.16 -65.43
C LEU A 811 -40.47 -39.39 -64.93
N ASP A 812 -40.31 -38.15 -64.46
CA ASP A 812 -41.37 -37.36 -63.85
C ASP A 812 -41.61 -36.06 -64.62
N SER A 813 -42.56 -36.11 -65.56
CA SER A 813 -42.89 -35.02 -66.50
C SER A 813 -43.50 -33.76 -65.85
N ALA A 814 -43.37 -33.61 -64.53
CA ALA A 814 -43.84 -32.50 -63.71
C ALA A 814 -42.88 -32.27 -62.52
N PRO A 815 -41.58 -31.98 -62.77
CA PRO A 815 -40.56 -32.03 -61.74
C PRO A 815 -40.87 -31.07 -60.58
N GLN A 816 -40.97 -31.63 -59.37
CA GLN A 816 -40.98 -30.83 -58.13
C GLN A 816 -39.52 -30.49 -57.80
N VAL A 817 -39.10 -29.26 -58.09
CA VAL A 817 -37.82 -28.75 -57.57
C VAL A 817 -37.88 -28.75 -56.05
N THR A 818 -37.22 -29.72 -55.42
CA THR A 818 -37.06 -29.73 -53.97
C THR A 818 -35.81 -28.92 -53.66
N ILE A 819 -35.96 -27.63 -53.42
CA ILE A 819 -34.87 -26.83 -52.85
C ILE A 819 -34.64 -27.33 -51.42
N GLN A 820 -33.66 -28.21 -51.21
CA GLN A 820 -33.10 -28.36 -49.87
C GLN A 820 -32.32 -27.08 -49.58
N ALA A 821 -32.83 -26.27 -48.65
CA ALA A 821 -32.06 -25.17 -48.09
C ALA A 821 -30.69 -25.71 -47.62
N PRO A 822 -29.59 -24.96 -47.77
CA PRO A 822 -28.30 -25.38 -47.27
C PRO A 822 -28.44 -25.78 -45.80
N VAL A 823 -27.94 -26.95 -45.43
CA VAL A 823 -27.82 -27.36 -44.03
C VAL A 823 -26.65 -26.55 -43.42
N GLY A 824 -26.86 -25.24 -43.29
CA GLY A 824 -25.98 -24.31 -42.64
C GLY A 824 -26.76 -23.65 -41.51
N GLY A 825 -26.53 -24.11 -40.28
CA GLY A 825 -27.10 -23.50 -39.10
C GLY A 825 -26.56 -22.10 -38.91
N TYR A 826 -27.34 -21.08 -39.32
CA TYR A 826 -27.26 -19.78 -38.67
C TYR A 826 -28.20 -19.82 -37.46
N THR A 827 -27.64 -20.10 -36.29
CA THR A 827 -28.26 -19.63 -35.04
C THR A 827 -28.21 -18.10 -35.06
N ALA A 828 -29.38 -17.47 -35.14
CA ALA A 828 -29.51 -16.05 -34.85
C ALA A 828 -28.98 -15.79 -33.44
N ALA A 829 -28.11 -14.79 -33.29
CA ALA A 829 -27.77 -14.26 -31.98
C ALA A 829 -29.03 -13.75 -31.28
N PRO A 830 -29.29 -14.11 -30.00
CA PRO A 830 -30.15 -13.29 -29.17
C PRO A 830 -29.38 -12.00 -28.82
N ASN A 831 -30.13 -10.89 -28.82
CA ASN A 831 -29.71 -9.51 -28.60
C ASN A 831 -28.52 -9.30 -27.65
#